data_AF-A0A1S5Y1B8-F1
#
_entry.id   AF-A0A1S5Y1B8-F1
#
_cell.length_a   1.000
_cell.length_b   1.000
_cell.length_c   1.000
_cell.angle_alpha   90.00
_cell.angle_beta   90.00
_cell.angle_gamma   90.00
#
_symmetry.space_group_name_H-M   'P 1'
#
loop_
_entity.id
_entity.type
_entity.pdbx_description
1 polymer ?
#
loop_
_entity_poly.entity_id
_entity_poly.type
_entity_poly.pdbx_seq_one_letter_code
_entity_poly.pdbx_strand_id
1 'polypeptide(L)'
;MKLRFAIRIMSNITCSMLLTNFAFGQASFQGLGDLPGGVFQSIAVDVSGDAQVIVGGGRTNSGPEACRWIRQPDRTWLLQPIGDLPGGSVSARADAASFDGSVVVGFGNSSKGNEAFRWTPTGGFEPLGDVGSGDFFSVASGVSPDGATVVGRGTGDNGSEPVIWPAGAGSAQALGGAFVAGFANAVSGDGSIVVGTIHVNDSTNQLVHAVRWDNGVMNILAFDTTPASQPNCSAVGISDNGKYVVGSNNGEAFILTAGGMTILGPGGATDVAEDGSRVVGVNTTSSIRAFIWDAATGYRDLKDHLTKDHSLDLTGWELHIAYGISNDGTTIVGQGKNPSGQIEGWVVVLPDADADGDGLFDDWEINGVPYTDINGDEQRYILDMDGDRQSDADPMHKDLFVELDMMSGLTFPQDAIDAVAFAFEAAPLMNPDGTEGIALHIVVDDTTLPFERVTQTPNKNWPPNAPQLKADWFGTDQERSDASSTALLDAKGKAYRYAIQFNEASESIGGLGEILGDDFVTFSGQYSNIDKAAVFMHELGHTLGLRHGGVDDTNGKPNYPSIMNYVLAYKQPWSASFWRLDFSREDLPMMDEANLDEAQPVGSAYYHNFMMPYFGIVPNGAACFPPAQWGNSIEQFLSLDRTATTDFNLDCDDQDIGVAADLNYLPSAGLPGSVQPSPNQLFAGWNDWPHVQLPVTSGGGSFAGPVPPDEPTESQIEYMRENFSIPPGVCISDINSSSSTDVADLLMIINSWGPCVNIAVCPGDIAPNAGVGDGQVNVADLLAIINAWGPCR
;
A
#
# COMPACT_ATOMS: atom_id res chain seq x y z
N MET A 1 -32.27 3.30 -19.65
CA MET A 1 -33.54 2.77 -19.06
C MET A 1 -33.69 1.30 -19.45
N LYS A 2 -33.69 0.40 -18.45
CA LYS A 2 -33.74 -1.09 -18.50
C LYS A 2 -32.43 -1.85 -18.80
N LEU A 3 -31.63 -2.13 -17.76
CA LEU A 3 -31.19 -3.49 -17.37
C LEU A 3 -30.29 -3.46 -16.09
N ARG A 4 -30.86 -3.20 -14.91
CA ARG A 4 -30.22 -3.51 -13.60
C ARG A 4 -31.32 -3.93 -12.63
N PHE A 5 -31.76 -5.19 -12.74
CA PHE A 5 -32.76 -5.80 -11.85
C PHE A 5 -32.63 -7.34 -11.87
N ALA A 6 -31.61 -7.84 -11.17
CA ALA A 6 -31.42 -9.21 -10.67
C ALA A 6 -30.00 -9.23 -10.11
N ILE A 7 -29.74 -9.08 -8.81
CA ILE A 7 -29.83 -10.15 -7.80
C ILE A 7 -29.83 -9.43 -6.43
N ARG A 8 -30.97 -9.41 -5.72
CA ARG A 8 -31.05 -9.16 -4.26
C ARG A 8 -32.48 -9.42 -3.79
N ILE A 9 -32.89 -10.70 -3.78
CA ILE A 9 -34.08 -11.16 -3.03
C ILE A 9 -33.75 -12.53 -2.43
N MET A 10 -33.25 -12.55 -1.19
CA MET A 10 -33.61 -13.54 -0.16
C MET A 10 -32.85 -13.27 1.15
N SER A 11 -33.48 -12.56 2.08
CA SER A 11 -33.53 -12.92 3.52
C SER A 11 -34.34 -11.90 4.30
N ASN A 12 -35.65 -12.10 4.33
CA ASN A 12 -36.52 -11.53 5.36
C ASN A 12 -37.03 -12.70 6.22
N ILE A 13 -36.33 -12.98 7.32
CA ILE A 13 -36.88 -13.72 8.45
C ILE A 13 -36.63 -12.89 9.70
N THR A 14 -37.72 -12.33 10.22
CA THR A 14 -37.80 -11.62 11.49
C THR A 14 -37.40 -12.53 12.66
N CYS A 15 -36.33 -12.18 13.38
CA CYS A 15 -36.09 -12.66 14.74
C CYS A 15 -36.10 -11.47 15.70
N SER A 16 -37.17 -11.37 16.48
CA SER A 16 -37.30 -10.41 17.56
C SER A 16 -36.57 -10.97 18.79
N MET A 17 -35.29 -10.62 18.95
CA MET A 17 -34.59 -10.69 20.24
C MET A 17 -34.20 -9.26 20.63
N LEU A 18 -34.30 -8.94 21.93
CA LEU A 18 -33.83 -7.68 22.49
C LEU A 18 -32.34 -7.51 22.14
N LEU A 19 -32.04 -6.71 21.13
CA LEU A 19 -30.72 -6.17 20.89
C LEU A 19 -30.47 -5.11 21.97
N THR A 20 -29.55 -5.40 22.88
CA THR A 20 -28.77 -4.33 23.50
C THR A 20 -28.02 -3.65 22.37
N ASN A 21 -28.39 -2.41 22.05
CA ASN A 21 -27.64 -1.55 21.12
C ASN A 21 -26.19 -1.48 21.62
N PHE A 22 -25.28 -2.23 21.01
CA PHE A 22 -23.90 -1.79 20.95
C PHE A 22 -23.90 -0.62 19.97
N ALA A 23 -23.53 0.56 20.45
CA ALA A 23 -23.28 1.69 19.57
C ALA A 23 -22.06 1.33 18.71
N PHE A 24 -22.26 1.27 17.39
CA PHE A 24 -21.18 1.11 16.41
C PHE A 24 -20.39 2.43 16.35
N GLY A 25 -19.07 2.35 16.13
CA GLY A 25 -18.18 3.51 16.11
C GLY A 25 -17.58 3.92 17.46
N GLN A 26 -17.92 3.23 18.55
CA GLN A 26 -17.31 3.46 19.86
C GLN A 26 -16.17 2.45 20.08
N ALA A 27 -15.10 2.87 20.78
CA ALA A 27 -14.12 1.92 21.30
C ALA A 27 -14.84 0.77 22.01
N SER A 28 -14.27 -0.43 21.95
CA SER A 28 -14.82 -1.58 22.65
C SER A 28 -13.74 -2.32 23.43
N PHE A 29 -14.18 -3.00 24.49
CA PHE A 29 -13.34 -3.87 25.29
C PHE A 29 -14.07 -5.19 25.54
N GLN A 30 -13.39 -6.30 25.28
CA GLN A 30 -13.93 -7.63 25.51
C GLN A 30 -12.90 -8.53 26.20
N GLY A 31 -13.34 -9.23 27.25
CA GLY A 31 -12.65 -10.42 27.75
C GLY A 31 -12.87 -11.60 26.80
N LEU A 32 -11.79 -12.28 26.41
CA LEU A 32 -11.79 -13.28 25.35
C LEU A 32 -12.22 -14.68 25.84
N GLY A 33 -12.45 -14.87 27.15
CA GLY A 33 -12.77 -16.17 27.72
C GLY A 33 -11.58 -17.14 27.76
N ASP A 34 -11.85 -18.39 28.15
CA ASP A 34 -10.85 -19.47 28.26
C ASP A 34 -11.41 -20.78 27.69
N LEU A 35 -10.49 -21.69 27.34
CA LEU A 35 -10.81 -23.06 26.97
C LEU A 35 -11.51 -23.78 28.14
N PRO A 36 -12.51 -24.63 27.85
CA PRO A 36 -13.26 -25.29 28.89
C PRO A 36 -12.46 -26.44 29.54
N GLY A 37 -12.74 -26.65 30.83
CA GLY A 37 -12.32 -27.83 31.57
C GLY A 37 -11.17 -27.60 32.54
N GLY A 38 -10.26 -26.65 32.28
CA GLY A 38 -9.14 -26.32 33.17
C GLY A 38 -9.46 -25.29 34.26
N VAL A 39 -8.40 -24.80 34.92
CA VAL A 39 -8.47 -23.58 35.71
C VAL A 39 -8.57 -22.41 34.75
N PHE A 40 -9.60 -21.57 34.90
CA PHE A 40 -9.83 -20.41 34.04
C PHE A 40 -8.58 -19.52 33.96
N GLN A 41 -7.91 -19.58 32.82
CA GLN A 41 -6.73 -18.78 32.51
C GLN A 41 -6.48 -18.77 31.01
N SER A 42 -6.57 -17.59 30.40
CA SER A 42 -6.19 -17.37 29.01
C SER A 42 -5.18 -16.22 28.85
N ILE A 43 -4.56 -16.18 27.68
CA ILE A 43 -3.66 -15.14 27.22
C ILE A 43 -3.87 -14.94 25.72
N ALA A 44 -4.04 -13.69 25.29
CA ALA A 44 -3.88 -13.29 23.90
C ALA A 44 -2.48 -12.70 23.74
N VAL A 45 -1.69 -13.29 22.84
CA VAL A 45 -0.27 -12.99 22.67
C VAL A 45 -0.05 -12.12 21.43
N ASP A 46 -0.84 -12.33 20.38
CA ASP A 46 -0.66 -11.64 19.12
C ASP A 46 -2.00 -11.50 18.37
N VAL A 47 -2.09 -10.52 17.47
CA VAL A 47 -3.23 -10.25 16.59
C VAL A 47 -2.73 -10.11 15.16
N SER A 48 -3.44 -10.71 14.20
CA SER A 48 -3.09 -10.63 12.79
C SER A 48 -3.16 -9.19 12.29
N GLY A 49 -2.34 -8.88 11.28
CA GLY A 49 -2.24 -7.53 10.72
C GLY A 49 -3.58 -6.97 10.23
N ASP A 50 -4.45 -7.82 9.68
CA ASP A 50 -5.83 -7.51 9.25
C ASP A 50 -6.88 -7.44 10.38
N ALA A 51 -6.44 -7.61 11.63
CA ALA A 51 -7.27 -7.64 12.83
C ALA A 51 -8.41 -8.68 12.84
N GLN A 52 -8.33 -9.76 12.06
CA GLN A 52 -9.37 -10.81 12.01
C GLN A 52 -9.10 -11.99 12.94
N VAL A 53 -7.84 -12.23 13.31
CA VAL A 53 -7.42 -13.41 14.10
C VAL A 53 -6.55 -12.98 15.26
N ILE A 54 -6.91 -13.42 16.47
CA ILE A 54 -6.07 -13.30 17.66
C ILE A 54 -5.54 -14.69 18.01
N VAL A 55 -4.28 -14.80 18.42
CA VAL A 55 -3.68 -16.07 18.84
C VAL A 55 -3.15 -16.01 20.27
N GLY A 56 -3.07 -17.18 20.90
CA GLY A 56 -2.54 -17.28 22.26
C GLY A 56 -2.72 -18.66 22.86
N GLY A 57 -3.09 -18.69 24.14
CA GLY A 57 -3.27 -19.95 24.87
C GLY A 57 -4.39 -19.90 25.91
N GLY A 58 -4.99 -21.06 26.16
CA GLY A 58 -5.98 -21.31 27.21
C GLY A 58 -5.66 -22.59 27.98
N ARG A 59 -6.50 -22.96 28.97
CA ARG A 59 -6.25 -24.15 29.80
C ARG A 59 -7.39 -25.16 29.76
N THR A 60 -7.04 -26.40 29.41
CA THR A 60 -7.93 -27.55 29.56
C THR A 60 -7.57 -28.36 30.81
N ASN A 61 -8.29 -29.45 31.06
CA ASN A 61 -7.93 -30.43 32.11
C ASN A 61 -6.58 -31.13 31.83
N SER A 62 -6.13 -31.14 30.57
CA SER A 62 -4.91 -31.83 30.15
C SER A 62 -3.68 -30.94 30.30
N GLY A 63 -3.83 -29.63 30.14
CA GLY A 63 -2.75 -28.65 30.23
C GLY A 63 -3.07 -27.36 29.47
N PRO A 64 -2.08 -26.45 29.33
CA PRO A 64 -2.16 -25.33 28.41
C PRO A 64 -2.24 -25.81 26.96
N GLU A 65 -3.12 -25.21 26.18
CA GLU A 65 -3.26 -25.50 24.75
C GLU A 65 -3.28 -24.20 23.95
N ALA A 66 -2.77 -24.26 22.72
CA ALA A 66 -2.88 -23.14 21.79
C ALA A 66 -4.34 -22.96 21.37
N CYS A 67 -4.74 -21.71 21.23
CA CYS A 67 -6.05 -21.32 20.72
C CYS A 67 -5.95 -20.07 19.87
N ARG A 68 -6.98 -19.85 19.06
CA ARG A 68 -7.20 -18.58 18.36
C ARG A 68 -8.61 -18.07 18.59
N TRP A 69 -8.80 -16.78 18.41
CA TRP A 69 -10.11 -16.15 18.35
C TRP A 69 -10.32 -15.57 16.96
N ILE A 70 -11.48 -15.84 16.37
CA ILE A 70 -11.82 -15.38 15.02
C ILE A 70 -12.91 -14.32 15.13
N ARG A 71 -12.66 -13.17 14.52
CA ARG A 71 -13.63 -12.08 14.42
C ARG A 71 -14.84 -12.52 13.60
N GLN A 72 -16.02 -12.35 14.17
CA GLN A 72 -17.29 -12.68 13.53
C GLN A 72 -17.86 -11.44 12.81
N PRO A 73 -18.79 -11.60 11.85
CA PRO A 73 -19.43 -10.46 11.17
C PRO A 73 -20.14 -9.48 12.09
N ASP A 74 -20.56 -9.93 13.29
CA ASP A 74 -21.15 -9.08 14.32
C ASP A 74 -20.09 -8.40 15.23
N ARG A 75 -18.81 -8.43 14.83
CA ARG A 75 -17.64 -7.93 15.54
C ARG A 75 -17.35 -8.61 16.89
N THR A 76 -17.99 -9.76 17.17
CA THR A 76 -17.65 -10.58 18.34
C THR A 76 -16.48 -11.53 18.05
N TRP A 77 -15.82 -12.01 19.10
CA TRP A 77 -14.69 -12.93 18.99
C TRP A 77 -15.08 -14.36 19.35
N LEU A 78 -14.94 -15.29 18.39
CA LEU A 78 -15.20 -16.70 18.58
C LEU A 78 -13.92 -17.46 18.96
N LEU A 79 -13.86 -17.98 20.18
CA LEU A 79 -12.78 -18.86 20.63
C LEU A 79 -12.80 -20.21 19.88
N GLN A 80 -11.71 -20.51 19.19
CA GLN A 80 -11.45 -21.78 18.54
C GLN A 80 -10.21 -22.46 19.17
N PRO A 81 -10.35 -23.67 19.75
CA PRO A 81 -9.19 -24.47 20.17
C PRO A 81 -8.34 -24.87 18.96
N ILE A 82 -7.01 -24.70 19.05
CA ILE A 82 -6.03 -25.23 18.08
C ILE A 82 -5.50 -26.58 18.56
N GLY A 83 -5.16 -26.67 19.86
CA GLY A 83 -4.68 -27.88 20.51
C GLY A 83 -3.19 -27.83 20.87
N ASP A 84 -2.52 -28.98 20.78
CA ASP A 84 -1.11 -29.17 21.10
C ASP A 84 -0.43 -30.08 20.08
N LEU A 85 0.91 -29.97 19.98
CA LEU A 85 1.73 -30.87 19.20
C LEU A 85 1.62 -32.32 19.72
N PRO A 86 1.46 -33.34 18.86
CA PRO A 86 1.33 -34.71 19.31
C PRO A 86 2.67 -35.29 19.80
N GLY A 87 2.60 -36.16 20.81
CA GLY A 87 3.70 -37.03 21.23
C GLY A 87 4.34 -36.67 22.57
N GLY A 88 4.05 -35.50 23.14
CA GLY A 88 4.48 -35.09 24.47
C GLY A 88 3.30 -34.87 25.45
N SER A 89 3.58 -34.16 26.55
CA SER A 89 2.55 -33.71 27.50
C SER A 89 1.93 -32.39 27.07
N VAL A 90 0.60 -32.28 27.14
CA VAL A 90 -0.16 -31.10 26.72
C VAL A 90 0.39 -29.81 27.35
N SER A 91 1.03 -29.00 26.51
CA SER A 91 1.55 -27.69 26.86
C SER A 91 1.94 -26.95 25.59
N ALA A 92 0.96 -26.30 24.97
CA ALA A 92 1.16 -25.46 23.79
C ALA A 92 0.72 -24.02 24.04
N ARG A 93 1.31 -23.11 23.26
CA ARG A 93 0.89 -21.71 23.12
C ARG A 93 1.21 -21.25 21.70
N ALA A 94 0.29 -20.51 21.09
CA ALA A 94 0.55 -19.76 19.88
C ALA A 94 1.13 -18.39 20.25
N ASP A 95 2.24 -18.03 19.60
CA ASP A 95 3.04 -16.84 19.92
C ASP A 95 2.98 -15.78 18.81
N ALA A 96 2.69 -16.14 17.56
CA ALA A 96 2.50 -15.18 16.46
C ALA A 96 1.57 -15.70 15.34
N ALA A 97 1.00 -14.79 14.56
CA ALA A 97 0.16 -15.06 13.40
C ALA A 97 0.62 -14.31 12.13
N SER A 98 0.35 -14.86 10.94
CA SER A 98 0.51 -14.15 9.67
C SER A 98 -0.51 -12.99 9.55
N PHE A 99 -0.36 -12.14 8.53
CA PHE A 99 -1.21 -10.95 8.33
C PHE A 99 -2.70 -11.27 8.29
N ASP A 100 -3.07 -12.41 7.68
CA ASP A 100 -4.44 -12.93 7.57
C ASP A 100 -4.79 -13.99 8.63
N GLY A 101 -3.86 -14.29 9.55
CA GLY A 101 -3.98 -15.34 10.54
C GLY A 101 -4.13 -16.77 10.00
N SER A 102 -3.80 -17.01 8.73
CA SER A 102 -3.86 -18.34 8.10
C SER A 102 -2.70 -19.24 8.53
N VAL A 103 -1.58 -18.66 8.95
CA VAL A 103 -0.42 -19.35 9.53
C VAL A 103 -0.25 -18.90 10.98
N VAL A 104 -0.21 -19.85 11.90
CA VAL A 104 0.00 -19.61 13.33
C VAL A 104 1.25 -20.34 13.78
N VAL A 105 2.14 -19.67 14.52
CA VAL A 105 3.37 -20.25 15.04
C VAL A 105 3.44 -20.19 16.55
N GLY A 106 4.26 -21.06 17.14
CA GLY A 106 4.44 -21.10 18.59
C GLY A 106 5.26 -22.31 19.00
N PHE A 107 4.95 -22.86 20.18
CA PHE A 107 5.60 -24.06 20.69
C PHE A 107 4.61 -25.04 21.31
N GLY A 108 4.99 -26.32 21.31
CA GLY A 108 4.28 -27.41 21.99
C GLY A 108 5.25 -28.53 22.38
N ASN A 109 4.78 -29.53 23.14
CA ASN A 109 5.65 -30.65 23.50
C ASN A 109 5.48 -31.84 22.55
N SER A 110 6.53 -32.18 21.81
CA SER A 110 6.60 -33.41 21.05
C SER A 110 7.26 -34.55 21.86
N SER A 111 7.39 -35.72 21.23
CA SER A 111 8.14 -36.84 21.83
C SER A 111 9.65 -36.55 22.00
N LYS A 112 10.16 -35.48 21.38
CA LYS A 112 11.58 -35.09 21.46
C LYS A 112 11.86 -34.04 22.54
N GLY A 113 10.85 -33.26 22.92
CA GLY A 113 10.98 -32.13 23.83
C GLY A 113 10.05 -30.98 23.43
N ASN A 114 10.35 -29.78 23.92
CA ASN A 114 9.65 -28.57 23.50
C ASN A 114 10.04 -28.25 22.05
N GLU A 115 9.06 -28.11 21.16
CA GLU A 115 9.28 -27.99 19.73
C GLU A 115 8.46 -26.83 19.18
N ALA A 116 9.11 -26.00 18.37
CA ALA A 116 8.45 -24.99 17.57
C ALA A 116 7.46 -25.65 16.60
N PHE A 117 6.29 -25.04 16.42
CA PHE A 117 5.32 -25.49 15.41
C PHE A 117 4.95 -24.36 14.47
N ARG A 118 4.52 -24.78 13.27
CA ARG A 118 3.68 -24.03 12.36
C ARG A 118 2.33 -24.74 12.30
N TRP A 119 1.24 -23.99 12.30
CA TRP A 119 -0.11 -24.53 12.19
C TRP A 119 -0.88 -23.81 11.09
N THR A 120 -1.61 -24.57 10.30
CA THR A 120 -2.57 -24.03 9.33
C THR A 120 -3.94 -24.71 9.52
N PRO A 121 -5.06 -24.05 9.21
CA PRO A 121 -6.40 -24.64 9.34
C PRO A 121 -6.59 -25.95 8.58
N THR A 122 -5.95 -26.07 7.41
CA THR A 122 -6.07 -27.24 6.52
C THR A 122 -4.98 -28.29 6.75
N GLY A 123 -3.77 -27.87 7.13
CA GLY A 123 -2.63 -28.76 7.35
C GLY A 123 -2.48 -29.27 8.78
N GLY A 124 -3.06 -28.58 9.77
CA GLY A 124 -2.86 -28.88 11.18
C GLY A 124 -1.45 -28.51 11.66
N PHE A 125 -0.97 -29.18 12.70
CA PHE A 125 0.36 -28.94 13.27
C PHE A 125 1.48 -29.54 12.42
N GLU A 126 2.43 -28.69 12.04
CA GLU A 126 3.71 -29.03 11.45
C GLU A 126 4.83 -28.74 12.47
N PRO A 127 5.54 -29.76 12.98
CA PRO A 127 6.70 -29.55 13.84
C PRO A 127 7.88 -29.01 13.02
N LEU A 128 8.51 -27.93 13.50
CA LEU A 128 9.58 -27.23 12.78
C LEU A 128 11.00 -27.70 13.14
N GLY A 129 11.12 -28.58 14.13
CA GLY A 129 12.41 -29.11 14.59
C GLY A 129 13.28 -28.08 15.32
N ASP A 130 14.53 -28.46 15.56
CA ASP A 130 15.56 -27.69 16.26
C ASP A 130 16.82 -27.59 15.37
N VAL A 131 17.76 -26.71 15.73
CA VAL A 131 19.01 -26.46 15.00
C VAL A 131 20.02 -27.62 15.12
N GLY A 132 19.79 -28.54 16.07
CA GLY A 132 20.31 -29.92 16.01
C GLY A 132 21.69 -30.18 16.62
N SER A 133 22.29 -29.23 17.33
CA SER A 133 23.61 -29.40 17.98
C SER A 133 23.58 -29.43 19.52
N GLY A 134 22.44 -29.11 20.17
CA GLY A 134 22.26 -29.17 21.62
C GLY A 134 21.14 -30.12 22.11
N ASP A 135 20.68 -29.91 23.35
CA ASP A 135 19.47 -30.56 23.89
C ASP A 135 18.26 -30.10 23.08
N PHE A 136 17.40 -31.04 22.67
CA PHE A 136 16.28 -30.74 21.78
C PHE A 136 15.30 -29.73 22.39
N PHE A 137 15.31 -28.50 21.88
CA PHE A 137 14.42 -27.44 22.31
C PHE A 137 14.31 -26.35 21.25
N SER A 138 13.09 -26.02 20.82
CA SER A 138 12.82 -24.88 19.94
C SER A 138 11.51 -24.17 20.27
N VAL A 139 11.45 -22.87 19.94
CA VAL A 139 10.27 -22.00 20.04
C VAL A 139 10.24 -21.07 18.83
N ALA A 140 9.10 -20.97 18.15
CA ALA A 140 8.84 -19.92 17.17
C ALA A 140 8.18 -18.73 17.86
N SER A 141 8.73 -17.53 17.64
CA SER A 141 8.30 -16.28 18.31
C SER A 141 7.67 -15.28 17.33
N GLY A 142 7.97 -15.38 16.04
CA GLY A 142 7.48 -14.46 15.01
C GLY A 142 7.36 -15.13 13.64
N VAL A 143 6.50 -14.58 12.80
CA VAL A 143 6.23 -15.06 11.43
C VAL A 143 6.02 -13.86 10.52
N SER A 144 6.46 -13.95 9.26
CA SER A 144 6.21 -12.90 8.27
C SER A 144 4.71 -12.85 7.87
N PRO A 145 4.21 -11.70 7.41
CA PRO A 145 2.86 -11.48 6.88
C PRO A 145 2.36 -12.55 5.91
N ASP A 146 3.22 -13.01 5.01
CA ASP A 146 2.92 -14.06 4.02
C ASP A 146 3.00 -15.50 4.59
N GLY A 147 3.39 -15.65 5.86
CA GLY A 147 3.56 -16.95 6.51
C GLY A 147 4.80 -17.74 6.06
N ALA A 148 5.65 -17.20 5.18
CA ALA A 148 6.77 -17.92 4.59
C ALA A 148 7.93 -18.09 5.59
N THR A 149 8.28 -17.00 6.28
CA THR A 149 9.44 -16.92 7.17
C THR A 149 9.01 -16.99 8.62
N VAL A 150 9.58 -17.92 9.38
CA VAL A 150 9.34 -18.05 10.83
C VAL A 150 10.65 -17.86 11.56
N VAL A 151 10.64 -17.13 12.67
CA VAL A 151 11.84 -16.87 13.49
C VAL A 151 11.61 -17.24 14.95
N GLY A 152 12.70 -17.45 15.68
CA GLY A 152 12.61 -17.76 17.10
C GLY A 152 13.94 -18.17 17.71
N ARG A 153 13.91 -19.22 18.53
CA ARG A 153 15.11 -19.78 19.17
C ARG A 153 15.17 -21.30 19.11
N GLY A 154 16.39 -21.81 18.99
CA GLY A 154 16.74 -23.22 19.14
C GLY A 154 17.85 -23.40 20.18
N THR A 155 18.29 -24.64 20.39
CA THR A 155 19.45 -24.93 21.24
C THR A 155 20.60 -25.47 20.41
N GLY A 156 21.65 -24.67 20.27
CA GLY A 156 22.89 -25.06 19.61
C GLY A 156 24.04 -25.35 20.58
N ASP A 157 25.24 -25.55 20.02
CA ASP A 157 26.48 -25.85 20.77
C ASP A 157 26.82 -24.78 21.81
N ASN A 158 26.36 -23.55 21.62
CA ASN A 158 26.61 -22.41 22.51
C ASN A 158 25.45 -22.10 23.45
N GLY A 159 24.38 -22.89 23.46
CA GLY A 159 23.17 -22.63 24.24
C GLY A 159 22.01 -22.13 23.37
N SER A 160 21.21 -21.18 23.87
CA SER A 160 20.07 -20.63 23.11
C SER A 160 20.58 -19.84 21.91
N GLU A 161 20.14 -20.21 20.70
CA GLU A 161 20.54 -19.57 19.46
C GLU A 161 19.32 -18.95 18.75
N PRO A 162 19.45 -17.73 18.19
CA PRO A 162 18.44 -17.15 17.32
C PRO A 162 18.40 -17.92 16.00
N VAL A 163 17.21 -18.34 15.60
CA VAL A 163 17.02 -19.20 14.42
C VAL A 163 15.93 -18.69 13.50
N ILE A 164 15.99 -19.14 12.25
CA ILE A 164 15.02 -18.94 11.19
C ILE A 164 14.59 -20.29 10.59
N TRP A 165 13.31 -20.40 10.24
CA TRP A 165 12.72 -21.50 9.47
C TRP A 165 12.15 -20.94 8.17
N PRO A 166 12.90 -21.02 7.06
CA PRO A 166 12.40 -20.65 5.74
C PRO A 166 11.27 -21.56 5.26
N ALA A 167 10.49 -21.10 4.28
CA ALA A 167 9.43 -21.89 3.67
C ALA A 167 9.93 -23.27 3.18
N GLY A 168 9.24 -24.35 3.57
CA GLY A 168 9.57 -25.72 3.20
C GLY A 168 10.80 -26.32 3.92
N ALA A 169 11.41 -25.60 4.86
CA ALA A 169 12.51 -26.12 5.67
C ALA A 169 12.00 -26.99 6.82
N GLY A 170 12.41 -28.25 6.86
CA GLY A 170 12.05 -29.19 7.95
C GLY A 170 12.95 -29.10 9.20
N SER A 171 13.77 -28.05 9.34
CA SER A 171 14.68 -27.84 10.48
C SER A 171 15.12 -26.37 10.57
N ALA A 172 15.46 -25.93 11.79
CA ALA A 172 15.90 -24.57 12.08
C ALA A 172 17.28 -24.28 11.49
N GLN A 173 17.51 -23.03 11.07
CA GLN A 173 18.82 -22.52 10.66
C GLN A 173 19.26 -21.42 11.64
N ALA A 174 20.51 -21.46 12.12
CA ALA A 174 21.05 -20.41 12.97
C ALA A 174 21.28 -19.12 12.15
N LEU A 175 20.87 -17.98 12.70
CA LEU A 175 21.12 -16.66 12.10
C LEU A 175 22.59 -16.22 12.21
N GLY A 176 23.36 -16.84 13.12
CA GLY A 176 24.78 -16.56 13.31
C GLY A 176 25.08 -15.22 13.98
N GLY A 177 26.33 -15.06 14.45
CA GLY A 177 26.81 -13.87 15.16
C GLY A 177 27.76 -14.18 16.31
N ALA A 178 28.31 -13.13 16.93
CA ALA A 178 29.21 -13.24 18.08
C ALA A 178 28.46 -12.97 19.40
N PHE A 179 27.95 -14.03 20.02
CA PHE A 179 27.19 -13.99 21.29
C PHE A 179 27.37 -15.31 22.06
N VAL A 180 26.86 -15.35 23.29
CA VAL A 180 26.80 -16.57 24.12
C VAL A 180 25.39 -17.09 24.35
N ALA A 181 24.37 -16.29 24.05
CA ALA A 181 22.99 -16.72 23.91
C ALA A 181 22.24 -15.68 23.07
N GLY A 182 21.16 -16.07 22.40
CA GLY A 182 20.32 -15.13 21.67
C GLY A 182 18.93 -15.66 21.34
N PHE A 183 18.08 -14.72 20.91
CA PHE A 183 16.68 -14.90 20.58
C PHE A 183 16.34 -14.02 19.37
N ALA A 184 15.69 -14.59 18.35
CA ALA A 184 14.96 -13.80 17.37
C ALA A 184 13.51 -13.65 17.86
N ASN A 185 13.01 -12.42 17.87
CA ASN A 185 11.70 -12.09 18.45
C ASN A 185 10.67 -11.80 17.36
N ALA A 186 11.01 -11.02 16.33
CA ALA A 186 10.10 -10.63 15.25
C ALA A 186 10.85 -10.49 13.90
N VAL A 187 10.09 -10.46 12.80
CA VAL A 187 10.60 -10.45 11.41
C VAL A 187 9.75 -9.52 10.54
N SER A 188 10.37 -8.83 9.58
CA SER A 188 9.68 -7.94 8.63
C SER A 188 8.84 -8.70 7.59
N GLY A 189 8.01 -7.93 6.88
CA GLY A 189 7.13 -8.29 5.77
C GLY A 189 7.76 -9.23 4.74
N ASP A 190 8.91 -8.80 4.23
CA ASP A 190 9.71 -9.47 3.22
C ASP A 190 10.66 -10.56 3.78
N GLY A 191 10.67 -10.76 5.11
CA GLY A 191 11.58 -11.67 5.78
C GLY A 191 13.05 -11.23 5.82
N SER A 192 13.39 -10.03 5.32
CA SER A 192 14.78 -9.59 5.17
C SER A 192 15.38 -9.03 6.46
N ILE A 193 14.55 -8.53 7.38
CA ILE A 193 14.98 -7.99 8.67
C ILE A 193 14.41 -8.85 9.80
N VAL A 194 15.30 -9.36 10.65
CA VAL A 194 14.92 -10.04 11.90
C VAL A 194 15.41 -9.22 13.08
N VAL A 195 14.58 -8.99 14.10
CA VAL A 195 14.99 -8.29 15.32
C VAL A 195 15.00 -9.24 16.52
N GLY A 196 15.85 -8.93 17.49
CA GLY A 196 15.93 -9.75 18.67
C GLY A 196 16.91 -9.27 19.72
N THR A 197 17.34 -10.22 20.54
CA THR A 197 18.15 -9.96 21.73
C THR A 197 19.27 -10.97 21.84
N ILE A 198 20.48 -10.50 22.12
CA ILE A 198 21.66 -11.34 22.35
C ILE A 198 22.33 -11.01 23.68
N HIS A 199 23.02 -12.01 24.23
CA HIS A 199 23.92 -11.87 25.35
C HIS A 199 25.35 -11.96 24.87
N VAL A 200 26.19 -11.00 25.25
CA VAL A 200 27.63 -11.02 24.97
C VAL A 200 28.42 -11.09 26.28
N ASN A 201 29.52 -11.85 26.28
CA ASN A 201 30.44 -11.88 27.41
C ASN A 201 31.45 -10.72 27.27
N ASP A 202 31.42 -9.76 28.19
CA ASP A 202 32.58 -8.91 28.46
C ASP A 202 33.34 -9.41 29.70
N SER A 203 34.54 -8.89 29.95
CA SER A 203 35.41 -9.32 31.07
C SER A 203 34.83 -9.11 32.48
N THR A 204 33.60 -8.59 32.61
CA THR A 204 32.98 -8.21 33.89
C THR A 204 31.48 -8.50 34.04
N ASN A 205 30.70 -8.77 32.98
CA ASN A 205 29.30 -9.24 33.09
C ASN A 205 28.73 -9.78 31.75
N GLN A 206 27.58 -10.47 31.81
CA GLN A 206 26.73 -10.75 30.63
C GLN A 206 25.97 -9.46 30.25
N LEU A 207 26.27 -8.85 29.11
CA LEU A 207 25.56 -7.68 28.59
C LEU A 207 24.45 -8.09 27.64
N VAL A 208 23.29 -7.43 27.70
CA VAL A 208 22.11 -7.73 26.87
C VAL A 208 21.96 -6.64 25.81
N HIS A 209 22.02 -7.03 24.54
CA HIS A 209 21.94 -6.11 23.41
C HIS A 209 20.73 -6.44 22.55
N ALA A 210 20.01 -5.39 22.14
CA ALA A 210 19.11 -5.49 21.03
C ALA A 210 19.91 -5.57 19.72
N VAL A 211 19.44 -6.40 18.82
CA VAL A 211 20.09 -6.67 17.54
C VAL A 211 19.06 -6.69 16.44
N ARG A 212 19.54 -6.40 15.23
CA ARG A 212 18.83 -6.69 13.98
C ARG A 212 19.73 -7.52 13.08
N TRP A 213 19.18 -8.47 12.35
CA TRP A 213 19.84 -9.18 11.27
C TRP A 213 19.27 -8.67 9.96
N ASP A 214 20.09 -8.02 9.15
CA ASP A 214 19.73 -7.56 7.81
C ASP A 214 20.24 -8.59 6.81
N ASN A 215 19.36 -9.32 6.12
CA ASN A 215 19.70 -10.41 5.21
C ASN A 215 20.70 -11.41 5.84
N GLY A 216 20.46 -11.76 7.11
CA GLY A 216 21.31 -12.66 7.90
C GLY A 216 22.59 -12.03 8.48
N VAL A 217 22.85 -10.75 8.23
CA VAL A 217 24.00 -10.04 8.80
C VAL A 217 23.63 -9.38 10.12
N MET A 218 24.22 -9.86 11.22
CA MET A 218 23.97 -9.34 12.57
C MET A 218 24.54 -7.92 12.76
N ASN A 219 23.68 -7.01 13.17
CA ASN A 219 24.00 -5.65 13.58
C ASN A 219 23.50 -5.40 15.02
N ILE A 220 24.40 -4.98 15.90
CA ILE A 220 24.01 -4.47 17.22
C ILE A 220 23.41 -3.09 17.03
N LEU A 221 22.18 -2.90 17.52
CA LEU A 221 21.55 -1.60 17.50
C LEU A 221 22.35 -0.67 18.43
N ALA A 222 22.99 0.35 17.86
CA ALA A 222 23.84 1.26 18.62
C ALA A 222 22.97 2.21 19.45
N PHE A 223 23.11 2.14 20.77
CA PHE A 223 22.47 3.06 21.70
C PHE A 223 23.44 4.20 22.01
N ASP A 224 22.96 5.46 21.99
CA ASP A 224 23.74 6.61 22.48
C ASP A 224 23.95 6.45 23.99
N THR A 225 24.96 5.68 24.36
CA THR A 225 25.43 5.58 25.73
C THR A 225 26.71 6.39 25.83
N THR A 226 26.63 7.53 26.49
CA THR A 226 27.79 8.01 27.26
C THR A 226 28.33 6.83 28.08
N PRO A 227 29.65 6.57 28.07
CA PRO A 227 30.19 5.27 28.41
C PRO A 227 30.21 5.07 29.92
N ALA A 228 29.47 4.09 30.48
CA ALA A 228 29.88 3.30 31.66
C ALA A 228 28.82 2.33 32.27
N SER A 229 27.53 2.36 31.92
CA SER A 229 26.56 1.44 32.54
C SER A 229 26.08 0.37 31.56
N GLN A 230 26.29 -0.89 31.96
CA GLN A 230 25.86 -2.14 31.32
C GLN A 230 24.56 -2.00 30.51
N PRO A 231 24.58 -2.07 29.16
CA PRO A 231 23.35 -2.03 28.39
C PRO A 231 22.48 -3.24 28.72
N ASN A 232 21.24 -2.98 29.13
CA ASN A 232 20.17 -3.98 29.17
C ASN A 232 19.11 -3.56 28.14
N CYS A 233 19.34 -3.91 26.88
CA CYS A 233 18.47 -3.52 25.78
C CYS A 233 17.97 -4.73 24.99
N SER A 234 16.72 -4.70 24.55
CA SER A 234 16.03 -5.78 23.84
C SER A 234 15.17 -5.18 22.74
N ALA A 235 15.25 -5.71 21.51
CA ALA A 235 14.29 -5.43 20.44
C ALA A 235 13.28 -6.57 20.42
N VAL A 236 11.99 -6.24 20.46
CA VAL A 236 10.91 -7.21 20.67
C VAL A 236 9.98 -7.27 19.46
N GLY A 237 9.60 -6.12 18.90
CA GLY A 237 8.72 -6.02 17.73
C GLY A 237 9.35 -5.23 16.59
N ILE A 238 8.85 -5.47 15.38
CA ILE A 238 9.17 -4.73 14.15
C ILE A 238 7.92 -4.64 13.29
N SER A 239 7.69 -3.48 12.63
CA SER A 239 6.63 -3.33 11.63
C SER A 239 6.92 -4.15 10.36
N ASP A 240 5.88 -4.51 9.60
CA ASP A 240 6.00 -5.33 8.40
C ASP A 240 6.85 -4.62 7.33
N ASN A 241 6.72 -3.31 7.15
CA ASN A 241 7.61 -2.52 6.28
C ASN A 241 9.07 -2.43 6.78
N GLY A 242 9.40 -2.98 7.95
CA GLY A 242 10.74 -2.99 8.52
C GLY A 242 11.27 -1.63 9.00
N LYS A 243 10.44 -0.58 9.01
CA LYS A 243 10.86 0.80 9.34
C LYS A 243 10.87 1.08 10.84
N TYR A 244 10.03 0.41 11.62
CA TYR A 244 9.83 0.69 13.04
C TYR A 244 10.23 -0.51 13.88
N VAL A 245 11.24 -0.36 14.74
CA VAL A 245 11.65 -1.39 15.69
C VAL A 245 11.35 -0.93 17.11
N VAL A 246 10.68 -1.75 17.91
CA VAL A 246 10.32 -1.42 19.29
C VAL A 246 10.93 -2.37 20.30
N GLY A 247 11.06 -1.90 21.53
CA GLY A 247 11.56 -2.72 22.61
C GLY A 247 11.77 -1.96 23.92
N SER A 248 12.77 -2.39 24.68
CA SER A 248 13.14 -1.76 25.94
C SER A 248 14.63 -1.48 26.02
N ASN A 249 15.00 -0.30 26.52
CA ASN A 249 16.37 0.09 26.82
C ASN A 249 16.46 0.51 28.30
N ASN A 250 17.13 -0.28 29.13
CA ASN A 250 17.29 -0.03 30.56
C ASN A 250 15.97 0.20 31.32
N GLY A 251 14.89 -0.48 30.89
CA GLY A 251 13.56 -0.33 31.47
C GLY A 251 12.78 0.88 30.97
N GLU A 252 13.18 1.46 29.84
CA GLU A 252 12.42 2.47 29.10
C GLU A 252 11.99 1.91 27.73
N ALA A 253 10.72 2.04 27.40
CA ALA A 253 10.18 1.65 26.11
C ALA A 253 10.72 2.58 25.01
N PHE A 254 11.05 2.03 23.85
CA PHE A 254 11.54 2.81 22.72
C PHE A 254 10.86 2.43 21.41
N ILE A 255 10.89 3.37 20.47
CA ILE A 255 10.73 3.14 19.03
C ILE A 255 12.00 3.61 18.31
N LEU A 256 12.51 2.81 17.39
CA LEU A 256 13.69 3.08 16.57
C LEU A 256 13.25 3.24 15.12
N THR A 257 13.66 4.35 14.51
CA THR A 257 13.43 4.68 13.09
C THR A 257 14.75 4.98 12.39
N ALA A 258 14.71 5.29 11.09
CA ALA A 258 15.88 5.80 10.36
C ALA A 258 16.46 7.09 10.99
N GLY A 259 15.64 7.89 11.67
CA GLY A 259 16.06 9.09 12.39
C GLY A 259 16.72 8.83 13.75
N GLY A 260 16.75 7.57 14.19
CA GLY A 260 17.29 7.17 15.48
C GLY A 260 16.22 6.71 16.48
N MET A 261 16.66 6.44 17.71
CA MET A 261 15.80 5.92 18.78
C MET A 261 15.11 7.05 19.52
N THR A 262 13.80 6.89 19.76
CA THR A 262 13.00 7.76 20.62
C THR A 262 12.55 6.96 21.84
N ILE A 263 12.82 7.50 23.04
CA ILE A 263 12.31 6.94 24.30
C ILE A 263 10.86 7.40 24.50
N LEU A 264 9.97 6.44 24.71
CA LEU A 264 8.53 6.67 24.83
C LEU A 264 8.13 6.91 26.29
N GLY A 265 8.70 6.14 27.21
CA GLY A 265 8.35 6.17 28.62
C GLY A 265 8.83 4.93 29.38
N PRO A 266 8.44 4.76 30.64
CA PRO A 266 8.88 3.62 31.46
C PRO A 266 8.33 2.27 30.97
N GLY A 267 9.09 1.20 31.14
CA GLY A 267 8.70 -0.16 30.79
C GLY A 267 9.36 -0.70 29.52
N GLY A 268 8.64 -1.53 28.77
CA GLY A 268 9.10 -2.09 27.50
C GLY A 268 7.96 -2.16 26.49
N ALA A 269 8.21 -1.69 25.28
CA ALA A 269 7.30 -1.85 24.16
C ALA A 269 7.36 -3.30 23.67
N THR A 270 6.20 -3.86 23.34
CA THR A 270 6.08 -5.23 22.83
C THR A 270 5.80 -5.25 21.35
N ASP A 271 5.06 -4.27 20.84
CA ASP A 271 4.60 -4.25 19.45
C ASP A 271 4.24 -2.83 18.96
N VAL A 272 4.15 -2.67 17.63
CA VAL A 272 4.00 -1.38 16.94
C VAL A 272 3.11 -1.49 15.70
N ALA A 273 2.26 -0.49 15.49
CA ALA A 273 1.45 -0.38 14.27
C ALA A 273 2.33 -0.17 13.02
N GLU A 274 1.81 -0.49 11.84
CA GLU A 274 2.57 -0.52 10.59
C GLU A 274 3.13 0.87 10.20
N ASP A 275 2.38 1.91 10.51
CA ASP A 275 2.74 3.32 10.27
C ASP A 275 3.63 3.91 11.39
N GLY A 276 3.87 3.16 12.46
CA GLY A 276 4.62 3.61 13.65
C GLY A 276 3.88 4.63 14.52
N SER A 277 2.60 4.93 14.25
CA SER A 277 1.82 5.94 14.96
C SER A 277 1.43 5.49 16.36
N ARG A 278 1.35 4.18 16.60
CA ARG A 278 0.96 3.57 17.87
C ARG A 278 1.92 2.48 18.31
N VAL A 279 2.27 2.50 19.60
CA VAL A 279 3.12 1.51 20.24
C VAL A 279 2.45 1.05 21.53
N VAL A 280 2.47 -0.27 21.78
CA VAL A 280 1.90 -0.86 23.00
C VAL A 280 2.96 -1.60 23.79
N GLY A 281 2.66 -1.86 25.07
CA GLY A 281 3.50 -2.73 25.87
C GLY A 281 3.16 -2.72 27.34
N VAL A 282 4.19 -2.88 28.17
CA VAL A 282 4.06 -3.03 29.63
C VAL A 282 4.93 -2.04 30.38
N ASN A 283 4.33 -1.38 31.38
CA ASN A 283 5.03 -0.66 32.42
C ASN A 283 5.29 -1.59 33.62
N THR A 284 6.54 -1.69 34.07
CA THR A 284 6.93 -2.54 35.22
C THR A 284 7.52 -1.77 36.39
N THR A 285 7.60 -0.42 36.31
CA THR A 285 8.36 0.40 37.25
C THR A 285 7.72 0.57 38.64
N SER A 286 6.39 0.45 38.73
CA SER A 286 5.63 0.62 39.99
C SER A 286 4.52 -0.40 40.18
N SER A 287 3.85 -0.78 39.09
CA SER A 287 2.90 -1.89 39.00
C SER A 287 2.83 -2.35 37.55
N ILE A 288 2.59 -3.65 37.30
CA ILE A 288 2.43 -4.19 35.95
C ILE A 288 1.14 -3.61 35.34
N ARG A 289 1.29 -2.76 34.33
CA ARG A 289 0.20 -2.08 33.61
C ARG A 289 0.45 -2.07 32.11
N ALA A 290 -0.60 -2.30 31.33
CA ALA A 290 -0.55 -2.08 29.89
C ALA A 290 -0.45 -0.57 29.58
N PHE A 291 0.37 -0.20 28.61
CA PHE A 291 0.44 1.18 28.12
C PHE A 291 0.14 1.24 26.61
N ILE A 292 -0.26 2.43 26.18
CA ILE A 292 -0.31 2.84 24.78
C ILE A 292 0.48 4.14 24.63
N TRP A 293 1.20 4.27 23.52
CA TRP A 293 1.86 5.50 23.11
C TRP A 293 1.40 5.84 21.69
N ASP A 294 1.16 7.12 21.44
CA ASP A 294 1.01 7.67 20.10
C ASP A 294 1.70 9.03 20.00
N ALA A 295 2.02 9.47 18.78
CA ALA A 295 2.76 10.72 18.57
C ALA A 295 1.99 11.96 19.02
N ALA A 296 0.65 11.93 18.98
CA ALA A 296 -0.20 13.08 19.28
C ALA A 296 -0.34 13.33 20.79
N THR A 297 -0.43 12.26 21.57
CA THR A 297 -0.79 12.32 23.00
C THR A 297 0.28 11.73 23.92
N GLY A 298 1.27 11.03 23.37
CA GLY A 298 2.39 10.45 24.09
C GLY A 298 2.03 9.21 24.91
N TYR A 299 2.88 8.89 25.88
CA TYR A 299 2.79 7.68 26.69
C TYR A 299 1.67 7.75 27.74
N ARG A 300 0.75 6.78 27.73
CA ARG A 300 -0.41 6.72 28.63
C ARG A 300 -0.66 5.30 29.14
N ASP A 301 -1.22 5.20 30.35
CA ASP A 301 -1.79 3.94 30.84
C ASP A 301 -3.01 3.58 29.99
N LEU A 302 -3.07 2.35 29.47
CA LEU A 302 -4.10 1.94 28.52
C LEU A 302 -5.49 1.93 29.16
N LYS A 303 -5.61 1.54 30.44
CA LYS A 303 -6.91 1.55 31.12
C LYS A 303 -7.42 2.98 31.32
N ASP A 304 -6.53 3.90 31.70
CA ASP A 304 -6.87 5.31 31.82
C ASP A 304 -7.29 5.91 30.47
N HIS A 305 -6.59 5.58 29.38
CA HIS A 305 -6.97 6.00 28.03
C HIS A 305 -8.39 5.52 27.67
N LEU A 306 -8.67 4.22 27.83
CA LEU A 306 -9.96 3.64 27.49
C LEU A 306 -11.12 4.19 28.35
N THR A 307 -10.87 4.46 29.63
CA THR A 307 -11.92 4.93 30.54
C THR A 307 -12.16 6.44 30.45
N LYS A 308 -11.12 7.26 30.21
CA LYS A 308 -11.23 8.72 30.18
C LYS A 308 -11.57 9.25 28.79
N ASP A 309 -10.97 8.67 27.76
CA ASP A 309 -11.08 9.20 26.41
C ASP A 309 -12.22 8.52 25.64
N HIS A 310 -12.51 7.24 25.96
CA HIS A 310 -13.55 6.44 25.30
C HIS A 310 -14.74 6.05 26.20
N SER A 311 -14.75 6.52 27.44
CA SER A 311 -15.83 6.28 28.42
C SER A 311 -16.16 4.80 28.68
N LEU A 312 -15.18 3.90 28.54
CA LEU A 312 -15.38 2.46 28.78
C LEU A 312 -15.43 2.12 30.27
N ASP A 313 -16.39 1.28 30.65
CA ASP A 313 -16.47 0.74 32.02
C ASP A 313 -15.57 -0.50 32.17
N LEU A 314 -14.38 -0.26 32.71
CA LEU A 314 -13.39 -1.29 33.06
C LEU A 314 -13.37 -1.57 34.57
N THR A 315 -14.52 -1.43 35.25
CA THR A 315 -14.63 -1.71 36.68
C THR A 315 -14.29 -3.17 36.98
N GLY A 316 -13.35 -3.40 37.91
CA GLY A 316 -12.88 -4.73 38.28
C GLY A 316 -11.79 -5.32 37.37
N TRP A 317 -11.55 -4.74 36.18
CA TRP A 317 -10.45 -5.17 35.31
C TRP A 317 -9.11 -4.54 35.72
N GLU A 318 -8.05 -5.34 35.65
CA GLU A 318 -6.66 -4.86 35.71
C GLU A 318 -5.94 -5.27 34.42
N LEU A 319 -5.65 -4.31 33.54
CA LEU A 319 -4.88 -4.57 32.33
C LEU A 319 -3.39 -4.64 32.68
N HIS A 320 -2.76 -5.79 32.48
CA HIS A 320 -1.38 -6.04 32.91
C HIS A 320 -0.38 -5.81 31.78
N ILE A 321 -0.61 -6.43 30.62
CA ILE A 321 0.30 -6.38 29.47
C ILE A 321 -0.54 -6.29 28.20
N ALA A 322 -0.26 -5.32 27.34
CA ALA A 322 -0.63 -5.38 25.92
C ALA A 322 0.52 -6.11 25.21
N TYR A 323 0.23 -7.19 24.49
CA TYR A 323 1.24 -7.98 23.81
C TYR A 323 1.36 -7.61 22.33
N GLY A 324 0.23 -7.55 21.61
CA GLY A 324 0.19 -7.27 20.18
C GLY A 324 -0.79 -6.17 19.79
N ILE A 325 -0.53 -5.54 18.64
CA ILE A 325 -1.37 -4.52 18.00
C ILE A 325 -1.47 -4.82 16.50
N SER A 326 -2.66 -4.65 15.91
CA SER A 326 -2.84 -4.84 14.45
C SER A 326 -2.11 -3.76 13.64
N ASN A 327 -1.93 -4.01 12.34
CA ASN A 327 -1.16 -3.11 11.46
C ASN A 327 -1.77 -1.70 11.38
N ASP A 328 -3.10 -1.61 11.38
CA ASP A 328 -3.86 -0.36 11.44
C ASP A 328 -3.78 0.35 12.80
N GLY A 329 -3.17 -0.27 13.81
CA GLY A 329 -3.00 0.29 15.14
C GLY A 329 -4.26 0.30 16.01
N THR A 330 -5.30 -0.45 15.67
CA THR A 330 -6.63 -0.25 16.29
C THR A 330 -7.11 -1.40 17.14
N THR A 331 -6.66 -2.61 16.84
CA THR A 331 -6.95 -3.79 17.64
C THR A 331 -5.74 -4.09 18.52
N ILE A 332 -5.92 -4.00 19.84
CA ILE A 332 -4.87 -4.25 20.83
C ILE A 332 -5.27 -5.46 21.65
N VAL A 333 -4.35 -6.42 21.80
CA VAL A 333 -4.60 -7.63 22.59
C VAL A 333 -3.63 -7.77 23.74
N GLY A 334 -4.07 -8.46 24.78
CA GLY A 334 -3.23 -8.63 25.94
C GLY A 334 -3.76 -9.57 26.99
N GLN A 335 -3.17 -9.46 28.18
CA GLN A 335 -3.57 -10.22 29.36
C GLN A 335 -3.82 -9.29 30.55
N GLY A 336 -4.78 -9.68 31.38
CA GLY A 336 -5.10 -8.95 32.59
C GLY A 336 -5.82 -9.83 33.61
N LYS A 337 -6.28 -9.18 34.68
CA LYS A 337 -7.13 -9.79 35.69
C LYS A 337 -8.56 -9.29 35.51
N ASN A 338 -9.51 -10.21 35.33
CA ASN A 338 -10.91 -9.90 35.15
C ASN A 338 -11.60 -9.58 36.51
N PRO A 339 -12.87 -9.09 36.52
CA PRO A 339 -13.60 -8.74 37.74
C PRO A 339 -13.78 -9.90 38.73
N SER A 340 -13.69 -11.15 38.26
CA SER A 340 -13.72 -12.36 39.09
C SER A 340 -12.36 -12.69 39.73
N GLY A 341 -11.33 -11.88 39.44
CA GLY A 341 -9.97 -12.07 39.91
C GLY A 341 -9.18 -13.15 39.15
N GLN A 342 -9.67 -13.60 38.00
CA GLN A 342 -9.05 -14.62 37.17
C GLN A 342 -8.19 -13.97 36.09
N ILE A 343 -7.15 -14.68 35.63
CA ILE A 343 -6.32 -14.20 34.52
C ILE A 343 -7.05 -14.47 33.20
N GLU A 344 -7.18 -13.46 32.36
CA GLU A 344 -7.93 -13.56 31.11
C GLU A 344 -7.23 -12.75 30.01
N GLY A 345 -7.22 -13.32 28.80
CA GLY A 345 -6.91 -12.59 27.59
C GLY A 345 -8.00 -11.56 27.31
N TRP A 346 -7.62 -10.40 26.78
CA TRP A 346 -8.56 -9.34 26.41
C TRP A 346 -8.21 -8.76 25.05
N VAL A 347 -9.20 -8.14 24.43
CA VAL A 347 -9.08 -7.36 23.20
C VAL A 347 -9.72 -5.98 23.41
N VAL A 348 -9.05 -4.98 22.86
CA VAL A 348 -9.54 -3.61 22.68
C VAL A 348 -9.66 -3.40 21.17
N VAL A 349 -10.75 -2.79 20.74
CA VAL A 349 -10.86 -2.23 19.38
C VAL A 349 -11.10 -0.74 19.53
N LEU A 350 -10.20 0.07 19.00
CA LEU A 350 -10.27 1.53 19.01
C LEU A 350 -11.14 2.02 17.83
N PRO A 351 -11.81 3.17 17.96
CA PRO A 351 -12.77 3.66 16.96
C PRO A 351 -12.13 4.23 15.69
N ASP A 352 -10.81 4.40 15.69
CA ASP A 352 -10.05 4.89 14.53
C ASP A 352 -9.59 3.73 13.62
N ALA A 353 -10.32 2.61 13.61
CA ALA A 353 -10.04 1.45 12.74
C ALA A 353 -10.12 1.87 11.29
N ASP A 354 -9.19 1.41 10.47
CA ASP A 354 -9.13 1.63 9.02
C ASP A 354 -8.78 0.26 8.43
N ALA A 355 -9.80 -0.57 8.25
CA ALA A 355 -9.60 -1.98 8.01
C ALA A 355 -9.03 -2.28 6.60
N ASP A 356 -9.21 -1.39 5.63
CA ASP A 356 -8.68 -1.55 4.28
C ASP A 356 -7.45 -0.66 3.97
N GLY A 357 -7.11 0.27 4.86
CA GLY A 357 -5.89 1.08 4.83
C GLY A 357 -5.95 2.28 3.89
N ASP A 358 -7.14 2.79 3.57
CA ASP A 358 -7.32 3.93 2.66
C ASP A 358 -7.19 5.32 3.34
N GLY A 359 -7.16 5.35 4.68
CA GLY A 359 -7.08 6.55 5.50
C GLY A 359 -8.44 7.15 5.90
N LEU A 360 -9.54 6.50 5.54
CA LEU A 360 -10.86 6.71 6.12
C LEU A 360 -11.05 5.69 7.24
N PHE A 361 -11.50 6.15 8.40
CA PHE A 361 -11.78 5.22 9.47
C PHE A 361 -13.10 4.48 9.21
N ASP A 362 -13.20 3.20 9.57
CA ASP A 362 -14.41 2.36 9.55
C ASP A 362 -15.65 3.10 10.09
N ASP A 363 -15.48 3.93 11.13
CA ASP A 363 -16.59 4.75 11.65
C ASP A 363 -17.00 5.85 10.69
N TRP A 364 -16.04 6.48 10.01
CA TRP A 364 -16.27 7.55 9.05
C TRP A 364 -16.96 7.02 7.80
N GLU A 365 -16.56 5.85 7.34
CA GLU A 365 -17.14 5.23 6.15
C GLU A 365 -18.56 4.71 6.39
N ILE A 366 -18.93 4.37 7.64
CA ILE A 366 -20.30 3.94 7.97
C ILE A 366 -21.17 5.12 8.39
N ASN A 367 -20.65 5.98 9.27
CA ASN A 367 -21.42 6.98 10.01
C ASN A 367 -21.06 8.42 9.66
N GLY A 368 -20.02 8.65 8.86
CA GLY A 368 -19.50 9.96 8.50
C GLY A 368 -18.38 10.48 9.41
N VAL A 369 -17.65 11.49 8.93
CA VAL A 369 -16.53 12.10 9.65
C VAL A 369 -17.07 12.96 10.82
N PRO A 370 -16.59 12.78 12.06
CA PRO A 370 -17.09 13.52 13.22
C PRO A 370 -16.71 15.00 13.18
N TYR A 371 -17.66 15.87 13.53
CA TYR A 371 -17.39 17.29 13.82
C TYR A 371 -18.26 17.81 14.96
N THR A 372 -17.83 18.90 15.60
CA THR A 372 -18.64 19.60 16.62
C THR A 372 -19.27 20.83 16.00
N ASP A 373 -20.59 20.95 16.09
CA ASP A 373 -21.32 22.07 15.52
C ASP A 373 -21.19 23.36 16.37
N ILE A 374 -21.76 24.46 15.86
CA ILE A 374 -21.72 25.77 16.54
C ILE A 374 -22.42 25.78 17.91
N ASN A 375 -23.28 24.80 18.20
CA ASN A 375 -23.96 24.66 19.48
C ASN A 375 -23.17 23.80 20.48
N GLY A 376 -22.09 23.15 20.02
CA GLY A 376 -21.31 22.21 20.81
C GLY A 376 -21.86 20.77 20.75
N ASP A 377 -22.80 20.50 19.85
CA ASP A 377 -23.35 19.16 19.64
C ASP A 377 -22.48 18.38 18.64
N GLU A 378 -22.34 17.07 18.88
CA GLU A 378 -21.60 16.17 17.99
C GLU A 378 -22.43 15.85 16.74
N GLN A 379 -21.83 16.04 15.58
CA GLN A 379 -22.42 15.80 14.27
C GLN A 379 -21.51 14.88 13.43
N ARG A 380 -22.01 14.50 12.24
CA ARG A 380 -21.32 13.63 11.29
C ARG A 380 -21.44 14.19 9.87
N TYR A 381 -20.31 14.28 9.18
CA TYR A 381 -20.24 14.60 7.75
C TYR A 381 -20.30 13.29 6.96
N ILE A 382 -21.44 13.01 6.33
CA ILE A 382 -21.64 11.76 5.59
C ILE A 382 -20.89 11.85 4.25
N LEU A 383 -20.13 10.81 3.90
CA LEU A 383 -19.44 10.67 2.62
C LEU A 383 -20.44 10.25 1.53
N ASP A 384 -21.34 11.16 1.17
CA ASP A 384 -22.50 10.91 0.31
C ASP A 384 -22.35 11.66 -1.03
N MET A 385 -22.22 10.91 -2.12
CA MET A 385 -22.11 11.42 -3.48
C MET A 385 -23.46 11.52 -4.19
N ASP A 386 -24.44 10.67 -3.85
CA ASP A 386 -25.72 10.59 -4.58
C ASP A 386 -26.88 11.37 -3.93
N GLY A 387 -26.66 11.89 -2.73
CA GLY A 387 -27.57 12.72 -1.95
C GLY A 387 -28.63 11.91 -1.19
N ASP A 388 -28.48 10.60 -1.05
CA ASP A 388 -29.43 9.74 -0.34
C ASP A 388 -29.24 9.73 1.20
N ARG A 389 -28.20 10.42 1.68
CA ARG A 389 -27.76 10.53 3.09
C ARG A 389 -27.22 9.24 3.68
N GLN A 390 -26.70 8.35 2.86
CA GLN A 390 -25.89 7.23 3.29
C GLN A 390 -24.47 7.44 2.77
N SER A 391 -23.51 6.86 3.49
CA SER A 391 -22.14 6.88 3.04
C SER A 391 -21.98 5.94 1.85
N ASP A 392 -21.24 6.38 0.83
CA ASP A 392 -20.86 5.62 -0.35
C ASP A 392 -19.55 4.83 -0.16
N ALA A 393 -18.87 5.01 0.98
CA ALA A 393 -17.67 4.28 1.36
C ALA A 393 -17.99 2.89 1.96
N ASP A 394 -17.03 1.96 1.88
CA ASP A 394 -17.09 0.60 2.40
C ASP A 394 -15.82 0.27 3.21
N PRO A 395 -15.92 0.07 4.54
CA PRO A 395 -14.77 -0.24 5.40
C PRO A 395 -13.90 -1.42 5.01
N MET A 396 -14.38 -2.27 4.11
CA MET A 396 -13.68 -3.47 3.66
C MET A 396 -13.13 -3.32 2.24
N HIS A 397 -13.23 -2.14 1.60
CA HIS A 397 -12.83 -1.88 0.23
C HIS A 397 -12.38 -0.43 0.04
N LYS A 398 -11.08 -0.23 -0.25
CA LYS A 398 -10.46 1.11 -0.32
C LYS A 398 -11.29 2.11 -1.11
N ASP A 399 -11.53 3.26 -0.52
CA ASP A 399 -12.22 4.39 -1.10
C ASP A 399 -11.31 5.61 -1.24
N LEU A 400 -11.62 6.47 -2.21
CA LEU A 400 -10.92 7.73 -2.37
C LEU A 400 -11.87 8.82 -2.83
N PHE A 401 -11.93 9.94 -2.12
CA PHE A 401 -12.84 11.05 -2.43
C PHE A 401 -12.09 12.24 -3.00
N VAL A 402 -12.61 12.78 -4.11
CA VAL A 402 -12.14 14.01 -4.73
C VAL A 402 -13.31 14.94 -4.99
N GLU A 403 -13.22 16.18 -4.53
CA GLU A 403 -14.10 17.26 -4.96
C GLU A 403 -13.44 17.97 -6.15
N LEU A 404 -14.18 18.09 -7.27
CA LEU A 404 -13.75 18.76 -8.48
C LEU A 404 -14.61 19.98 -8.76
N ASP A 405 -13.98 21.14 -8.62
CA ASP A 405 -14.52 22.43 -9.00
C ASP A 405 -13.95 22.91 -10.33
N MET A 406 -14.69 23.75 -11.05
CA MET A 406 -14.27 24.25 -12.34
C MET A 406 -14.69 25.69 -12.61
N MET A 407 -13.81 26.42 -13.29
CA MET A 407 -14.10 27.78 -13.72
C MET A 407 -15.25 27.84 -14.74
N SER A 408 -16.01 28.93 -14.68
CA SER A 408 -17.17 29.13 -15.54
C SER A 408 -16.84 28.93 -17.03
N GLY A 409 -17.67 28.11 -17.69
CA GLY A 409 -17.54 27.79 -19.12
C GLY A 409 -16.75 26.51 -19.42
N LEU A 410 -16.20 25.86 -18.41
CA LEU A 410 -15.59 24.53 -18.52
C LEU A 410 -16.60 23.42 -18.30
N THR A 411 -16.24 22.22 -18.76
CA THR A 411 -16.96 20.98 -18.48
C THR A 411 -15.93 19.86 -18.31
N PHE A 412 -16.12 19.07 -17.26
CA PHE A 412 -15.44 17.79 -17.09
C PHE A 412 -16.43 16.68 -17.46
N PRO A 413 -16.18 15.94 -18.55
CA PRO A 413 -17.17 15.04 -19.12
C PRO A 413 -17.23 13.71 -18.35
N GLN A 414 -18.41 13.11 -18.25
CA GLN A 414 -18.63 11.91 -17.44
C GLN A 414 -17.76 10.72 -17.88
N ASP A 415 -17.50 10.58 -19.18
CA ASP A 415 -16.63 9.51 -19.69
C ASP A 415 -15.17 9.67 -19.24
N ALA A 416 -14.70 10.89 -18.96
CA ALA A 416 -13.40 11.10 -18.34
C ALA A 416 -13.40 10.69 -16.85
N ILE A 417 -14.49 10.98 -16.12
CA ILE A 417 -14.67 10.53 -14.73
C ILE A 417 -14.65 9.00 -14.68
N ASP A 418 -15.47 8.36 -15.52
CA ASP A 418 -15.57 6.90 -15.60
C ASP A 418 -14.23 6.25 -16.02
N ALA A 419 -13.43 6.92 -16.85
CA ALA A 419 -12.07 6.50 -17.22
C ALA A 419 -11.12 6.45 -16.02
N VAL A 420 -11.05 7.51 -15.24
CA VAL A 420 -10.18 7.53 -14.05
C VAL A 420 -10.69 6.55 -13.00
N ALA A 421 -11.99 6.55 -12.71
CA ALA A 421 -12.58 5.64 -11.73
C ALA A 421 -12.32 4.16 -12.07
N PHE A 422 -12.44 3.78 -13.34
CA PHE A 422 -12.12 2.41 -13.76
C PHE A 422 -10.65 2.05 -13.58
N ALA A 423 -9.72 2.98 -13.82
CA ALA A 423 -8.29 2.71 -13.62
C ALA A 423 -7.98 2.37 -12.15
N PHE A 424 -8.66 3.05 -11.21
CA PHE A 424 -8.59 2.78 -9.78
C PHE A 424 -9.33 1.49 -9.38
N GLU A 425 -10.52 1.22 -9.93
CA GLU A 425 -11.24 -0.06 -9.72
C GLU A 425 -10.40 -1.26 -10.18
N ALA A 426 -9.60 -1.09 -11.24
CA ALA A 426 -8.70 -2.11 -11.74
C ALA A 426 -7.33 -2.14 -11.04
N ALA A 427 -7.09 -1.33 -10.00
CA ALA A 427 -5.82 -1.31 -9.28
C ALA A 427 -5.55 -2.69 -8.63
N PRO A 428 -4.32 -3.23 -8.69
CA PRO A 428 -3.97 -4.54 -8.15
C PRO A 428 -3.71 -4.46 -6.63
N LEU A 429 -4.65 -3.88 -5.89
CA LEU A 429 -4.58 -3.70 -4.44
C LEU A 429 -5.66 -4.54 -3.78
N MET A 430 -5.24 -5.53 -2.99
CA MET A 430 -6.15 -6.44 -2.31
C MET A 430 -6.88 -5.75 -1.16
N ASN A 431 -8.16 -6.06 -1.02
CA ASN A 431 -9.04 -5.56 0.03
C ASN A 431 -9.50 -6.68 0.98
N PRO A 432 -9.84 -6.35 2.25
CA PRO A 432 -10.40 -7.30 3.21
C PRO A 432 -11.65 -8.04 2.73
N ASP A 433 -12.43 -7.47 1.80
CA ASP A 433 -13.59 -8.12 1.18
C ASP A 433 -13.23 -9.27 0.20
N GLY A 434 -11.94 -9.46 -0.10
CA GLY A 434 -11.41 -10.47 -1.02
C GLY A 434 -11.42 -10.07 -2.49
N THR A 435 -11.66 -8.80 -2.80
CA THR A 435 -11.56 -8.21 -4.15
C THR A 435 -10.34 -7.30 -4.26
N GLU A 436 -9.97 -6.93 -5.49
CA GLU A 436 -8.94 -5.93 -5.76
C GLU A 436 -9.59 -4.61 -6.21
N GLY A 437 -8.93 -3.48 -5.98
CA GLY A 437 -9.31 -2.19 -6.52
C GLY A 437 -9.39 -1.06 -5.49
N ILE A 438 -9.68 0.13 -5.97
CA ILE A 438 -10.04 1.32 -5.19
C ILE A 438 -11.31 1.92 -5.79
N ALA A 439 -12.31 2.19 -4.96
CA ALA A 439 -13.50 2.95 -5.33
C ALA A 439 -13.19 4.46 -5.31
N LEU A 440 -12.99 5.03 -6.50
CA LEU A 440 -12.72 6.47 -6.64
C LEU A 440 -14.02 7.26 -6.84
N HIS A 441 -14.33 8.13 -5.87
CA HIS A 441 -15.50 9.00 -5.83
C HIS A 441 -15.14 10.43 -6.23
N ILE A 442 -15.43 10.80 -7.49
CA ILE A 442 -15.21 12.16 -8.01
C ILE A 442 -16.53 12.94 -7.96
N VAL A 443 -16.62 13.90 -7.03
CA VAL A 443 -17.76 14.79 -6.86
C VAL A 443 -17.54 16.07 -7.66
N VAL A 444 -18.26 16.24 -8.75
CA VAL A 444 -18.30 17.52 -9.48
C VAL A 444 -19.31 18.44 -8.81
N ASP A 445 -18.83 19.53 -8.21
CA ASP A 445 -19.67 20.46 -7.44
C ASP A 445 -19.84 21.81 -8.15
N ASP A 446 -18.92 22.74 -7.98
CA ASP A 446 -19.08 24.09 -8.51
C ASP A 446 -18.50 24.26 -9.93
N THR A 447 -19.36 24.58 -10.89
CA THR A 447 -18.95 24.81 -12.29
C THR A 447 -18.92 26.28 -12.70
N THR A 448 -18.93 27.19 -11.71
CA THR A 448 -19.08 28.63 -11.94
C THR A 448 -18.03 29.48 -11.26
N LEU A 449 -16.90 28.86 -10.85
CA LEU A 449 -15.78 29.59 -10.25
C LEU A 449 -15.39 30.79 -11.13
N PRO A 450 -15.01 31.93 -10.52
CA PRO A 450 -14.67 33.13 -11.27
C PRO A 450 -13.65 32.83 -12.36
N PHE A 451 -13.97 33.23 -13.59
CA PHE A 451 -13.04 33.10 -14.69
C PHE A 451 -11.75 33.87 -14.39
N GLU A 452 -10.64 33.15 -14.37
CA GLU A 452 -9.31 33.75 -14.40
C GLU A 452 -8.56 33.24 -15.63
N ARG A 453 -7.66 34.07 -16.15
CA ARG A 453 -6.64 33.63 -17.09
C ARG A 453 -5.37 33.36 -16.31
N VAL A 454 -5.10 32.08 -16.08
CA VAL A 454 -3.78 31.65 -15.62
C VAL A 454 -2.93 31.44 -16.87
N THR A 455 -1.73 32.03 -16.90
CA THR A 455 -0.68 31.60 -17.83
C THR A 455 0.23 30.72 -17.01
N GLN A 456 0.43 29.46 -17.37
CA GLN A 456 1.53 28.69 -16.78
C GLN A 456 2.82 29.49 -17.00
N THR A 457 3.39 30.03 -15.92
CA THR A 457 4.65 30.75 -16.03
C THR A 457 5.78 29.73 -16.27
N PRO A 458 6.88 30.10 -16.94
CA PRO A 458 8.03 29.21 -17.14
C PRO A 458 8.64 28.62 -15.86
N ASN A 459 8.25 29.14 -14.69
CA ASN A 459 8.69 28.66 -13.37
C ASN A 459 7.62 27.84 -12.62
N LYS A 460 6.46 27.56 -13.25
CA LYS A 460 5.39 26.64 -12.79
C LYS A 460 5.01 26.72 -11.31
N ASN A 461 4.77 27.94 -10.82
CA ASN A 461 4.15 28.14 -9.51
C ASN A 461 2.64 27.84 -9.58
N TRP A 462 2.07 27.42 -8.45
CA TRP A 462 0.62 27.39 -8.23
C TRP A 462 -0.07 28.66 -8.76
N PRO A 463 -1.30 28.53 -9.32
CA PRO A 463 -2.12 29.71 -9.63
C PRO A 463 -2.22 30.62 -8.39
N PRO A 464 -1.86 31.91 -8.47
CA PRO A 464 -1.75 32.76 -7.28
C PRO A 464 -3.03 32.90 -6.46
N ASN A 465 -4.19 32.65 -7.06
CA ASN A 465 -5.50 32.68 -6.43
C ASN A 465 -6.04 31.30 -6.01
N ALA A 466 -5.38 30.19 -6.34
CA ALA A 466 -5.83 28.84 -5.97
C ALA A 466 -6.11 28.72 -4.45
N PRO A 467 -5.23 29.22 -3.53
CA PRO A 467 -5.54 29.25 -2.10
C PRO A 467 -6.84 29.99 -1.76
N GLN A 468 -7.09 31.13 -2.41
CA GLN A 468 -8.29 31.91 -2.17
C GLN A 468 -9.53 31.23 -2.74
N LEU A 469 -9.41 30.57 -3.90
CA LEU A 469 -10.49 29.79 -4.48
C LEU A 469 -10.86 28.59 -3.60
N LYS A 470 -9.91 27.82 -3.06
CA LYS A 470 -10.22 26.77 -2.06
C LYS A 470 -10.93 27.35 -0.84
N ALA A 471 -10.44 28.46 -0.29
CA ALA A 471 -11.07 29.09 0.86
C ALA A 471 -12.51 29.56 0.60
N ASP A 472 -12.83 29.95 -0.64
CA ASP A 472 -14.14 30.48 -1.00
C ASP A 472 -15.10 29.39 -1.55
N TRP A 473 -14.57 28.29 -2.11
CA TRP A 473 -15.34 27.32 -2.91
C TRP A 473 -15.21 25.86 -2.46
N PHE A 474 -14.32 25.51 -1.53
CA PHE A 474 -14.30 24.12 -1.02
C PHE A 474 -15.60 23.79 -0.25
N GLY A 475 -16.22 22.68 -0.64
CA GLY A 475 -17.51 22.19 -0.18
C GLY A 475 -18.70 22.89 -0.82
N THR A 476 -19.87 22.25 -0.85
CA THR A 476 -21.05 22.73 -1.58
C THR A 476 -21.57 24.07 -1.08
N ASP A 477 -22.34 24.78 -1.92
CA ASP A 477 -23.07 25.99 -1.53
C ASP A 477 -23.85 25.82 -0.21
N GLN A 478 -24.44 24.64 0.00
CA GLN A 478 -25.16 24.33 1.22
C GLN A 478 -24.20 24.21 2.42
N GLU A 479 -23.09 23.49 2.26
CA GLU A 479 -22.06 23.27 3.28
C GLU A 479 -21.40 24.59 3.71
N ARG A 480 -21.03 25.44 2.74
CA ARG A 480 -20.43 26.77 3.00
C ARG A 480 -21.40 27.72 3.69
N SER A 481 -22.69 27.60 3.40
CA SER A 481 -23.74 28.44 4.01
C SER A 481 -24.21 27.96 5.38
N ASP A 482 -23.80 26.77 5.82
CA ASP A 482 -24.15 26.22 7.12
C ASP A 482 -23.60 27.08 8.27
N ALA A 483 -24.35 27.16 9.37
CA ALA A 483 -23.92 27.92 10.55
C ALA A 483 -22.65 27.34 11.22
N SER A 484 -22.35 26.07 10.95
CA SER A 484 -21.20 25.31 11.42
C SER A 484 -20.19 25.02 10.30
N SER A 485 -20.24 25.77 9.18
CA SER A 485 -19.46 25.52 7.97
C SER A 485 -17.97 25.31 8.24
N THR A 486 -17.34 26.07 9.14
CA THR A 486 -15.93 25.88 9.48
C THR A 486 -15.63 24.47 10.01
N ALA A 487 -16.44 23.96 10.94
CA ALA A 487 -16.22 22.62 11.51
C ALA A 487 -16.64 21.50 10.54
N LEU A 488 -17.69 21.75 9.76
CA LEU A 488 -18.18 20.84 8.74
C LEU A 488 -17.14 20.65 7.62
N LEU A 489 -16.59 21.74 7.08
CA LEU A 489 -15.58 21.71 6.01
C LEU A 489 -14.23 21.17 6.52
N ASP A 490 -13.90 21.37 7.79
CA ASP A 490 -12.75 20.71 8.42
C ASP A 490 -12.92 19.18 8.48
N ALA A 491 -14.15 18.68 8.70
CA ALA A 491 -14.42 17.26 8.60
C ALA A 491 -14.37 16.76 7.15
N LYS A 492 -14.94 17.50 6.19
CA LYS A 492 -14.82 17.18 4.76
C LYS A 492 -13.36 17.08 4.31
N GLY A 493 -12.53 18.05 4.71
CA GLY A 493 -11.10 18.11 4.36
C GLY A 493 -10.23 17.00 4.95
N LYS A 494 -10.78 16.14 5.83
CA LYS A 494 -10.08 14.92 6.30
C LYS A 494 -10.27 13.74 5.36
N ALA A 495 -11.32 13.75 4.53
CA ALA A 495 -11.67 12.65 3.62
C ALA A 495 -11.48 13.02 2.14
N TYR A 496 -11.64 14.30 1.79
CA TYR A 496 -11.62 14.76 0.39
C TYR A 496 -10.27 15.37 0.01
N ARG A 497 -9.78 14.97 -1.17
CA ARG A 497 -8.86 15.77 -1.96
C ARG A 497 -9.63 16.82 -2.75
N TYR A 498 -8.99 17.94 -3.07
CA TYR A 498 -9.62 19.05 -3.77
C TYR A 498 -8.91 19.37 -5.08
N ALA A 499 -9.69 19.42 -6.15
CA ALA A 499 -9.25 19.65 -7.51
C ALA A 499 -9.94 20.88 -8.09
N ILE A 500 -9.17 21.77 -8.73
CA ILE A 500 -9.74 22.87 -9.53
C ILE A 500 -9.33 22.75 -10.99
N GLN A 501 -10.32 22.75 -11.89
CA GLN A 501 -10.09 22.93 -13.32
C GLN A 501 -10.07 24.42 -13.68
N PHE A 502 -8.90 24.91 -14.09
CA PHE A 502 -8.67 26.30 -14.44
C PHE A 502 -8.95 26.58 -15.93
N ASN A 503 -9.45 27.79 -16.21
CA ASN A 503 -9.44 28.36 -17.55
C ASN A 503 -8.04 28.93 -17.86
N GLU A 504 -7.55 28.69 -19.07
CA GLU A 504 -6.22 29.15 -19.46
C GLU A 504 -6.28 30.25 -20.54
N ALA A 505 -5.21 31.07 -20.60
CA ALA A 505 -5.01 32.10 -21.63
C ALA A 505 -4.43 31.56 -22.95
N SER A 506 -3.82 30.37 -22.93
CA SER A 506 -3.28 29.58 -24.05
C SER A 506 -3.97 28.23 -24.05
N GLU A 507 -4.13 27.58 -25.20
CA GLU A 507 -4.86 26.31 -25.34
C GLU A 507 -4.06 25.10 -24.80
N SER A 508 -3.53 25.18 -23.58
CA SER A 508 -2.61 24.16 -23.05
C SER A 508 -3.32 23.06 -22.25
N ILE A 509 -2.59 21.97 -22.07
CA ILE A 509 -2.97 20.82 -21.26
C ILE A 509 -1.85 20.49 -20.25
N GLY A 510 -2.21 20.17 -19.00
CA GLY A 510 -1.29 19.85 -17.90
C GLY A 510 -1.92 20.15 -16.53
N GLY A 511 -1.17 20.13 -15.44
CA GLY A 511 -1.71 20.46 -14.12
C GLY A 511 -0.63 20.82 -13.11
N LEU A 512 -0.98 20.83 -11.83
CA LEU A 512 -0.03 20.81 -10.72
C LEU A 512 -0.68 20.07 -9.55
N GLY A 513 -0.03 19.01 -9.07
CA GLY A 513 -0.43 18.26 -7.89
C GLY A 513 0.55 18.40 -6.74
N GLU A 514 0.03 18.53 -5.52
CA GLU A 514 0.83 18.50 -4.31
C GLU A 514 1.41 17.09 -4.12
N ILE A 515 2.73 16.97 -3.89
CA ILE A 515 3.36 15.69 -3.58
C ILE A 515 3.00 15.30 -2.14
N LEU A 516 2.31 14.16 -1.97
CA LEU A 516 1.80 13.72 -0.67
C LEU A 516 0.95 14.82 0.00
N GLY A 517 -0.14 15.19 -0.65
CA GLY A 517 -1.00 16.29 -0.24
C GLY A 517 -2.46 16.06 -0.60
N ASP A 518 -3.28 17.09 -0.45
CA ASP A 518 -4.73 17.04 -0.67
C ASP A 518 -5.19 17.88 -1.85
N ASP A 519 -4.28 18.65 -2.47
CA ASP A 519 -4.62 19.66 -3.46
C ASP A 519 -3.99 19.42 -4.84
N PHE A 520 -4.79 19.62 -5.89
CA PHE A 520 -4.27 19.69 -7.25
C PHE A 520 -5.10 20.58 -8.18
N VAL A 521 -4.51 21.00 -9.30
CA VAL A 521 -5.18 21.78 -10.34
C VAL A 521 -4.95 21.17 -11.70
N THR A 522 -5.92 21.32 -12.59
CA THR A 522 -5.80 20.88 -13.98
C THR A 522 -6.05 22.03 -14.95
N PHE A 523 -5.31 22.02 -16.05
CA PHE A 523 -5.46 22.88 -17.22
C PHE A 523 -5.72 21.93 -18.39
N SER A 524 -6.90 21.95 -18.98
CA SER A 524 -7.22 20.98 -20.04
C SER A 524 -8.13 21.51 -21.14
N GLY A 525 -8.47 22.80 -21.10
CA GLY A 525 -9.14 23.52 -22.18
C GLY A 525 -10.24 22.72 -22.91
N GLN A 526 -10.12 22.65 -24.24
CA GLN A 526 -11.02 21.92 -25.14
C GLN A 526 -10.42 20.58 -25.63
N TYR A 527 -9.47 20.00 -24.89
CA TYR A 527 -8.86 18.72 -25.25
C TYR A 527 -9.87 17.56 -25.18
N SER A 528 -9.46 16.42 -25.75
CA SER A 528 -10.28 15.22 -25.76
C SER A 528 -10.57 14.74 -24.33
N ASN A 529 -11.65 13.98 -24.17
CA ASN A 529 -12.07 13.48 -22.86
C ASN A 529 -11.02 12.54 -22.25
N ILE A 530 -10.30 11.78 -23.09
CA ILE A 530 -9.20 10.92 -22.62
C ILE A 530 -8.00 11.73 -22.13
N ASP A 531 -7.66 12.84 -22.79
CA ASP A 531 -6.56 13.69 -22.34
C ASP A 531 -6.91 14.38 -21.01
N LYS A 532 -8.18 14.78 -20.83
CA LYS A 532 -8.68 15.31 -19.55
C LYS A 532 -8.57 14.29 -18.41
N ALA A 533 -8.93 13.04 -18.69
CA ALA A 533 -8.77 11.94 -17.73
C ALA A 533 -7.30 11.70 -17.39
N ALA A 534 -6.42 11.72 -18.39
CA ALA A 534 -4.99 11.49 -18.21
C ALA A 534 -4.33 12.55 -17.33
N VAL A 535 -4.59 13.84 -17.58
CA VAL A 535 -4.11 14.91 -16.70
C VAL A 535 -4.66 14.76 -15.29
N PHE A 536 -5.97 14.56 -15.16
CA PHE A 536 -6.58 14.43 -13.83
C PHE A 536 -5.94 13.29 -13.03
N MET A 537 -5.75 12.13 -13.65
CA MET A 537 -5.13 10.98 -12.99
C MET A 537 -3.65 11.20 -12.70
N HIS A 538 -2.91 11.90 -13.58
CA HIS A 538 -1.50 12.26 -13.36
C HIS A 538 -1.35 13.16 -12.12
N GLU A 539 -2.13 14.24 -12.06
CA GLU A 539 -2.07 15.16 -10.93
C GLU A 539 -2.54 14.53 -9.63
N LEU A 540 -3.58 13.69 -9.69
CA LEU A 540 -4.01 12.88 -8.56
C LEU A 540 -2.88 11.95 -8.10
N GLY A 541 -2.11 11.37 -9.02
CA GLY A 541 -0.94 10.54 -8.73
C GLY A 541 0.11 11.25 -7.85
N HIS A 542 0.33 12.55 -8.02
CA HIS A 542 1.21 13.33 -7.13
C HIS A 542 0.67 13.40 -5.70
N THR A 543 -0.64 13.61 -5.54
CA THR A 543 -1.28 13.60 -4.20
C THR A 543 -1.16 12.24 -3.51
N LEU A 544 -0.98 11.17 -4.30
CA LEU A 544 -0.73 9.80 -3.86
C LEU A 544 0.76 9.48 -3.67
N GLY A 545 1.64 10.46 -3.84
CA GLY A 545 3.08 10.34 -3.60
C GLY A 545 3.92 9.89 -4.80
N LEU A 546 3.31 9.70 -5.97
CA LEU A 546 4.03 9.30 -7.17
C LEU A 546 4.77 10.48 -7.79
N ARG A 547 5.93 10.18 -8.39
CA ARG A 547 6.75 11.12 -9.16
C ARG A 547 6.94 10.60 -10.58
N HIS A 548 7.54 11.40 -11.46
CA HIS A 548 7.58 11.10 -12.89
C HIS A 548 8.40 9.85 -13.28
N GLY A 549 9.24 9.36 -12.37
CA GLY A 549 10.01 8.14 -12.50
C GLY A 549 9.71 7.09 -11.43
N GLY A 550 8.51 7.17 -10.80
CA GLY A 550 8.11 6.34 -9.66
C GLY A 550 8.45 7.05 -8.35
N VAL A 551 9.64 6.77 -7.82
CA VAL A 551 10.17 7.40 -6.59
C VAL A 551 11.02 8.65 -6.82
N ASP A 552 11.32 8.97 -8.08
CA ASP A 552 12.16 10.11 -8.45
C ASP A 552 11.55 10.93 -9.59
N ASP A 553 12.15 12.07 -9.89
CA ASP A 553 11.64 13.02 -10.89
C ASP A 553 12.20 12.76 -12.30
N THR A 554 12.85 11.62 -12.54
CA THR A 554 13.48 11.30 -13.83
C THR A 554 12.43 10.92 -14.86
N ASN A 555 12.31 11.73 -15.89
CA ASN A 555 11.40 11.52 -17.01
C ASN A 555 12.01 10.63 -18.10
N GLY A 556 11.14 10.01 -18.90
CA GLY A 556 11.55 9.27 -20.09
C GLY A 556 12.24 7.94 -19.81
N LYS A 557 12.12 7.40 -18.59
CA LYS A 557 12.62 6.05 -18.25
C LYS A 557 11.91 5.00 -19.11
N PRO A 558 12.62 4.22 -19.93
CA PRO A 558 11.96 3.18 -20.74
C PRO A 558 11.41 2.02 -19.91
N ASN A 559 11.93 1.76 -18.71
CA ASN A 559 11.46 0.72 -17.80
C ASN A 559 10.42 1.22 -16.77
N TYR A 560 9.72 2.32 -17.06
CA TYR A 560 8.66 2.86 -16.22
C TYR A 560 7.40 3.21 -17.04
N PRO A 561 6.56 2.21 -17.36
CA PRO A 561 5.32 2.37 -18.13
C PRO A 561 4.16 2.86 -17.27
N SER A 562 4.19 4.15 -16.93
CA SER A 562 3.18 4.83 -16.10
C SER A 562 2.74 6.13 -16.76
N ILE A 563 1.49 6.56 -16.55
CA ILE A 563 1.07 7.91 -16.95
C ILE A 563 1.85 9.00 -16.23
N MET A 564 2.53 8.69 -15.12
CA MET A 564 3.43 9.62 -14.44
C MET A 564 4.67 9.95 -15.28
N ASN A 565 5.05 9.09 -16.23
CA ASN A 565 6.15 9.32 -17.15
C ASN A 565 5.67 10.20 -18.32
N TYR A 566 6.22 11.40 -18.53
CA TYR A 566 5.67 12.35 -19.53
C TYR A 566 5.63 11.87 -20.97
N VAL A 567 6.49 10.93 -21.35
CA VAL A 567 6.41 10.28 -22.66
C VAL A 567 5.07 9.56 -22.86
N LEU A 568 4.47 9.08 -21.76
CA LEU A 568 3.22 8.34 -21.68
C LEU A 568 2.11 9.09 -20.92
N ALA A 569 2.31 10.34 -20.51
CA ALA A 569 1.28 11.08 -19.78
C ALA A 569 0.02 11.31 -20.62
N TYR A 570 0.10 11.17 -21.95
CA TYR A 570 -1.01 11.37 -22.87
C TYR A 570 -1.10 10.25 -23.89
N LYS A 571 -2.33 9.96 -24.34
CA LYS A 571 -2.56 9.06 -25.46
C LYS A 571 -2.14 9.76 -26.76
N GLN A 572 -1.09 9.24 -27.40
CA GLN A 572 -0.59 9.78 -28.67
C GLN A 572 -0.92 8.85 -29.84
N PRO A 573 -0.96 9.35 -31.08
CA PRO A 573 -1.20 8.50 -32.25
C PRO A 573 -0.21 7.35 -32.39
N TRP A 574 1.06 7.56 -32.02
CA TRP A 574 2.11 6.54 -32.09
C TRP A 574 2.00 5.47 -30.99
N SER A 575 1.42 5.81 -29.83
CA SER A 575 1.25 4.91 -28.68
C SER A 575 -0.14 4.32 -28.56
N ALA A 576 -1.07 4.71 -29.45
CA ALA A 576 -2.51 4.51 -29.29
C ALA A 576 -2.94 3.04 -29.05
N SER A 577 -2.20 2.06 -29.56
CA SER A 577 -2.49 0.63 -29.43
C SER A 577 -2.08 0.02 -28.09
N PHE A 578 -1.03 0.53 -27.44
CA PHE A 578 -0.49 -0.05 -26.21
C PHE A 578 -0.62 0.88 -25.00
N TRP A 579 -0.82 2.18 -25.21
CA TRP A 579 -1.06 3.13 -24.14
C TRP A 579 -2.33 2.77 -23.35
N ARG A 580 -2.27 2.96 -22.03
CA ARG A 580 -3.38 2.74 -21.10
C ARG A 580 -3.41 3.91 -20.11
N LEU A 581 -4.60 4.29 -19.67
CA LEU A 581 -4.78 5.20 -18.54
C LEU A 581 -4.55 4.40 -17.25
N ASP A 582 -3.31 4.30 -16.82
CA ASP A 582 -2.90 3.43 -15.71
C ASP A 582 -1.57 3.86 -15.10
N PHE A 583 -1.36 3.52 -13.83
CA PHE A 583 -0.03 3.59 -13.22
C PHE A 583 0.77 2.30 -13.51
N SER A 584 2.07 2.32 -13.22
CA SER A 584 2.92 1.15 -13.41
C SER A 584 2.49 0.01 -12.47
N ARG A 585 2.40 -1.21 -13.00
CA ARG A 585 1.95 -2.44 -12.31
C ARG A 585 3.07 -3.42 -11.98
N GLU A 586 4.30 -3.14 -12.40
CA GLU A 586 5.42 -4.06 -12.27
C GLU A 586 6.73 -3.31 -12.06
N ASP A 587 7.60 -3.87 -11.23
CA ASP A 587 8.97 -3.41 -11.08
C ASP A 587 9.83 -4.06 -12.15
N LEU A 588 10.05 -3.33 -13.26
CA LEU A 588 10.83 -3.82 -14.39
C LEU A 588 12.34 -3.79 -14.08
N PRO A 589 13.14 -4.67 -14.72
CA PRO A 589 14.57 -4.77 -14.44
C PRO A 589 15.31 -3.43 -14.52
N MET A 590 16.27 -3.28 -13.63
CA MET A 590 17.15 -2.12 -13.56
C MET A 590 17.99 -2.00 -14.85
N MET A 591 18.09 -0.79 -15.40
CA MET A 591 18.89 -0.49 -16.58
C MET A 591 20.08 0.41 -16.21
N ASP A 592 21.29 -0.05 -16.50
CA ASP A 592 22.53 0.72 -16.34
C ASP A 592 22.97 1.24 -17.70
N GLU A 593 22.80 2.54 -17.94
CA GLU A 593 23.18 3.20 -19.20
C GLU A 593 24.67 3.10 -19.52
N ALA A 594 25.53 2.74 -18.56
CA ALA A 594 26.95 2.50 -18.81
C ALA A 594 27.25 1.05 -19.22
N ASN A 595 26.30 0.13 -19.00
CA ASN A 595 26.53 -1.31 -19.08
C ASN A 595 25.24 -2.08 -19.45
N LEU A 596 24.62 -1.73 -20.57
CA LEU A 596 23.45 -2.43 -21.11
C LEU A 596 23.85 -3.77 -21.76
N ASP A 597 22.93 -4.73 -21.72
CA ASP A 597 23.03 -6.05 -22.35
C ASP A 597 21.90 -6.16 -23.39
N GLU A 598 22.26 -6.13 -24.67
CA GLU A 598 21.32 -6.11 -25.79
C GLU A 598 20.57 -7.44 -25.95
N ALA A 599 21.16 -8.54 -25.44
CA ALA A 599 20.58 -9.88 -25.49
C ALA A 599 19.58 -10.13 -24.35
N GLN A 600 19.49 -9.25 -23.36
CA GLN A 600 18.54 -9.38 -22.25
C GLN A 600 17.27 -8.58 -22.53
N PRO A 601 16.11 -9.24 -22.63
CA PRO A 601 14.83 -8.52 -22.70
C PRO A 601 14.54 -7.81 -21.38
N VAL A 602 13.83 -6.68 -21.46
CA VAL A 602 13.29 -6.01 -20.26
C VAL A 602 12.26 -6.91 -19.58
N GLY A 603 11.37 -7.50 -20.39
CA GLY A 603 10.54 -8.63 -20.02
C GLY A 603 9.46 -8.41 -18.95
N SER A 604 8.42 -7.68 -19.32
CA SER A 604 7.21 -7.51 -18.49
C SER A 604 6.27 -8.73 -18.50
N ALA A 605 5.56 -8.95 -17.40
CA ALA A 605 4.39 -9.84 -17.32
C ALA A 605 3.08 -9.21 -17.82
N TYR A 606 3.02 -7.87 -17.88
CA TYR A 606 1.80 -7.10 -18.06
C TYR A 606 1.81 -6.27 -19.35
N TYR A 607 2.97 -5.76 -19.76
CA TYR A 607 3.13 -4.81 -20.84
C TYR A 607 3.60 -5.45 -22.16
N HIS A 608 2.89 -6.49 -22.61
CA HIS A 608 3.18 -7.11 -23.92
C HIS A 608 2.84 -6.15 -25.07
N ASN A 609 3.66 -6.15 -26.12
CA ASN A 609 3.59 -5.20 -27.25
C ASN A 609 3.79 -3.72 -26.87
N PHE A 610 4.13 -3.43 -25.60
CA PHE A 610 4.41 -2.07 -25.15
C PHE A 610 5.78 -1.63 -25.66
N MET A 611 5.84 -0.41 -26.19
CA MET A 611 7.06 0.13 -26.80
C MET A 611 7.36 1.53 -26.28
N MET A 612 8.61 1.74 -25.88
CA MET A 612 9.09 2.98 -25.28
C MET A 612 10.09 3.68 -26.20
N PRO A 613 9.86 4.94 -26.58
CA PRO A 613 10.82 5.67 -27.39
C PRO A 613 12.09 5.96 -26.57
N TYR A 614 13.25 5.74 -27.17
CA TYR A 614 14.53 6.25 -26.70
C TYR A 614 15.32 6.82 -27.88
N PHE A 615 16.12 7.84 -27.61
CA PHE A 615 16.93 8.52 -28.63
C PHE A 615 18.40 8.31 -28.28
N GLY A 616 18.90 7.11 -28.56
CA GLY A 616 20.29 6.77 -28.28
C GLY A 616 21.25 7.72 -29.01
N ILE A 617 22.02 8.51 -28.27
CA ILE A 617 23.25 9.08 -28.84
C ILE A 617 24.30 7.98 -28.84
N VAL A 618 24.60 7.44 -30.02
CA VAL A 618 25.75 6.56 -30.21
C VAL A 618 27.04 7.38 -30.18
N PRO A 619 28.00 7.13 -29.26
CA PRO A 619 29.28 7.84 -29.26
C PRO A 619 30.12 7.62 -30.53
N ASN A 620 29.80 6.60 -31.34
CA ASN A 620 30.64 6.10 -32.44
C ASN A 620 29.89 5.77 -33.75
N GLY A 621 28.92 6.59 -34.17
CA GLY A 621 28.61 6.82 -35.61
C GLY A 621 28.44 5.63 -36.57
N ALA A 622 28.05 4.44 -36.11
CA ALA A 622 27.69 3.32 -36.96
C ALA A 622 26.16 3.26 -37.05
N ALA A 623 25.62 3.35 -38.26
CA ALA A 623 24.22 3.04 -38.53
C ALA A 623 24.22 2.14 -39.77
N CYS A 624 23.65 0.94 -39.70
CA CYS A 624 23.43 0.13 -40.91
C CYS A 624 22.20 0.58 -41.70
N PHE A 625 21.47 1.59 -41.21
CA PHE A 625 20.42 2.25 -41.98
C PHE A 625 21.04 3.26 -42.95
N PRO A 626 20.63 3.29 -44.23
CA PRO A 626 21.14 4.30 -45.16
C PRO A 626 20.80 5.70 -44.60
N PRO A 627 21.73 6.69 -44.68
CA PRO A 627 21.53 8.03 -44.13
C PRO A 627 20.55 8.90 -44.95
N ALA A 628 19.47 8.31 -45.46
CA ALA A 628 18.51 8.99 -46.31
C ALA A 628 17.09 8.47 -46.03
N GLN A 629 16.40 9.11 -45.07
CA GLN A 629 15.07 9.71 -45.28
C GLN A 629 14.36 10.22 -44.00
N TRP A 630 15.01 10.22 -42.84
CA TRP A 630 14.42 10.76 -41.61
C TRP A 630 15.42 11.75 -41.00
N GLY A 631 14.99 13.00 -40.81
CA GLY A 631 15.88 14.11 -40.43
C GLY A 631 16.40 13.95 -39.01
N ASN A 632 17.72 14.06 -38.82
CA ASN A 632 18.48 14.40 -37.60
C ASN A 632 18.17 13.71 -36.24
N SER A 633 17.18 12.83 -36.11
CA SER A 633 16.94 11.97 -34.95
C SER A 633 16.59 10.57 -35.44
N ILE A 634 17.35 9.56 -35.00
CA ILE A 634 16.96 8.15 -35.16
C ILE A 634 16.10 7.85 -33.94
N GLU A 635 14.78 7.87 -34.10
CA GLU A 635 13.87 7.37 -33.07
C GLU A 635 13.96 5.85 -33.03
N GLN A 636 14.22 5.30 -31.85
CA GLN A 636 14.18 3.86 -31.60
C GLN A 636 13.17 3.53 -30.52
N PHE A 637 12.64 2.32 -30.57
CA PHE A 637 11.64 1.85 -29.62
C PHE A 637 12.15 0.60 -28.91
N LEU A 638 12.19 0.67 -27.58
CA LEU A 638 12.45 -0.45 -26.70
C LEU A 638 11.15 -1.23 -26.50
N SER A 639 11.14 -2.51 -26.85
CA SER A 639 10.02 -3.39 -26.52
C SER A 639 10.14 -3.87 -25.07
N LEU A 640 9.03 -3.85 -24.33
CA LEU A 640 8.99 -4.40 -22.97
C LEU A 640 8.64 -5.89 -22.93
N ASP A 641 8.52 -6.56 -24.08
CA ASP A 641 8.16 -7.96 -24.14
C ASP A 641 9.29 -8.89 -23.68
N ARG A 642 8.94 -10.09 -23.17
CA ARG A 642 9.86 -11.06 -22.56
C ARG A 642 10.81 -11.73 -23.53
N THR A 643 10.60 -11.56 -24.83
CA THR A 643 11.42 -12.21 -25.86
C THR A 643 12.10 -11.20 -26.78
N ALA A 644 11.84 -9.91 -26.61
CA ALA A 644 12.37 -8.88 -27.47
C ALA A 644 13.73 -8.39 -26.94
N THR A 645 14.77 -8.60 -27.75
CA THR A 645 16.10 -8.01 -27.58
C THR A 645 16.12 -6.59 -28.13
N THR A 646 17.13 -5.79 -27.78
CA THR A 646 17.23 -4.40 -28.24
C THR A 646 18.66 -4.02 -28.55
N ASP A 647 18.87 -3.56 -29.78
CA ASP A 647 20.13 -2.98 -30.26
C ASP A 647 20.25 -1.54 -29.74
N PHE A 648 20.90 -1.35 -28.59
CA PHE A 648 21.03 -0.06 -27.93
C PHE A 648 22.08 0.84 -28.60
N ASN A 649 23.09 0.24 -29.26
CA ASN A 649 24.20 0.98 -29.88
C ASN A 649 24.04 1.23 -31.39
N LEU A 650 23.03 0.63 -32.02
CA LEU A 650 22.59 0.78 -33.41
C LEU A 650 23.57 0.20 -34.45
N ASP A 651 24.40 -0.76 -34.06
CA ASP A 651 25.35 -1.43 -34.94
C ASP A 651 24.80 -2.67 -35.65
N CYS A 652 23.51 -2.96 -35.43
CA CYS A 652 22.73 -4.03 -36.05
C CYS A 652 23.09 -5.44 -35.58
N ASP A 653 23.73 -5.53 -34.42
CA ASP A 653 23.76 -6.69 -33.56
C ASP A 653 22.86 -6.44 -32.34
N ASP A 654 22.35 -7.49 -31.72
CA ASP A 654 21.58 -7.42 -30.47
C ASP A 654 22.17 -8.35 -29.41
N GLN A 655 23.48 -8.60 -29.52
CA GLN A 655 24.21 -9.57 -28.71
C GLN A 655 25.34 -8.91 -27.89
N ASP A 656 25.48 -7.58 -27.93
CA ASP A 656 26.53 -6.89 -27.19
C ASP A 656 26.20 -6.78 -25.69
N ILE A 657 27.28 -6.80 -24.90
CA ILE A 657 27.23 -6.58 -23.45
C ILE A 657 28.14 -5.41 -23.09
N GLY A 658 27.72 -4.61 -22.11
CA GLY A 658 28.48 -3.42 -21.69
C GLY A 658 28.30 -2.25 -22.65
N VAL A 659 27.13 -2.16 -23.29
CA VAL A 659 26.78 -1.09 -24.21
C VAL A 659 26.44 0.17 -23.42
N ALA A 660 26.96 1.30 -23.87
CA ALA A 660 26.65 2.61 -23.29
C ALA A 660 25.66 3.37 -24.19
N ALA A 661 24.49 3.71 -23.64
CA ALA A 661 23.47 4.49 -24.33
C ALA A 661 22.72 5.37 -23.32
N ASP A 662 22.43 6.61 -23.72
CA ASP A 662 21.61 7.56 -22.96
C ASP A 662 20.14 7.36 -23.35
N LEU A 663 19.38 6.66 -22.51
CA LEU A 663 18.05 6.13 -22.86
C LEU A 663 16.93 7.15 -22.68
N ASN A 664 17.10 8.13 -21.79
CA ASN A 664 16.08 9.14 -21.48
C ASN A 664 16.34 10.52 -22.12
N TYR A 665 17.38 10.64 -22.96
CA TYR A 665 17.73 11.88 -23.63
C TYR A 665 16.86 12.16 -24.87
N LEU A 666 15.87 13.04 -24.74
CA LEU A 666 14.88 13.42 -25.77
C LEU A 666 14.99 14.92 -26.13
N PRO A 667 16.14 15.40 -26.66
CA PRO A 667 16.40 16.84 -26.80
C PRO A 667 15.43 17.55 -27.74
N SER A 668 14.97 16.86 -28.78
CA SER A 668 14.08 17.43 -29.78
C SER A 668 12.64 17.54 -29.27
N ALA A 669 12.22 16.62 -28.39
CA ALA A 669 10.92 16.68 -27.72
C ALA A 669 10.87 17.77 -26.66
N GLY A 670 12.02 18.20 -26.16
CA GLY A 670 12.09 19.32 -25.23
C GLY A 670 11.61 18.97 -23.82
N LEU A 671 11.32 17.69 -23.51
CA LEU A 671 10.71 17.26 -22.25
C LEU A 671 11.59 17.62 -21.05
N PRO A 672 10.99 18.06 -19.93
CA PRO A 672 11.74 18.36 -18.71
C PRO A 672 12.59 17.18 -18.23
N GLY A 673 13.83 17.44 -17.83
CA GLY A 673 14.78 16.39 -17.44
C GLY A 673 15.41 15.62 -18.60
N SER A 674 14.76 15.55 -19.77
CA SER A 674 15.23 14.78 -20.94
C SER A 674 16.00 15.61 -21.97
N VAL A 675 16.17 16.92 -21.78
CA VAL A 675 16.83 17.82 -22.75
C VAL A 675 18.35 17.92 -22.62
N GLN A 676 18.92 17.47 -21.50
CA GLN A 676 20.37 17.46 -21.28
C GLN A 676 20.85 16.01 -21.30
N PRO A 677 21.95 15.69 -22.01
CA PRO A 677 22.51 14.35 -21.96
C PRO A 677 22.87 13.98 -20.53
N SER A 678 22.49 12.79 -20.11
CA SER A 678 22.69 12.26 -18.77
C SER A 678 23.25 10.84 -18.78
N PRO A 679 24.34 10.56 -19.53
CA PRO A 679 24.81 9.20 -19.71
C PRO A 679 25.30 8.57 -18.40
N ASN A 680 25.18 7.25 -18.31
CA ASN A 680 25.58 6.41 -17.17
C ASN A 680 24.64 6.52 -15.97
N GLN A 681 23.36 6.83 -16.20
CA GLN A 681 22.34 6.73 -15.17
C GLN A 681 21.95 5.27 -14.90
N LEU A 682 21.46 5.07 -13.67
CA LEU A 682 20.86 3.82 -13.23
C LEU A 682 19.35 4.03 -13.13
N PHE A 683 18.59 3.38 -14.02
CA PHE A 683 17.14 3.43 -13.99
C PHE A 683 16.59 2.19 -13.29
N ALA A 684 16.13 2.37 -12.06
CA ALA A 684 15.25 1.39 -11.43
C ALA A 684 13.86 1.48 -12.07
N GLY A 685 13.26 0.32 -12.36
CA GLY A 685 11.83 0.23 -12.59
C GLY A 685 11.07 0.59 -11.30
N TRP A 686 9.75 0.71 -11.43
CA TRP A 686 8.92 0.97 -10.26
C TRP A 686 7.50 0.47 -10.49
N ASN A 687 6.96 -0.27 -9.53
CA ASN A 687 5.55 -0.63 -9.46
C ASN A 687 4.82 0.44 -8.63
N ASP A 688 3.97 1.24 -9.24
CA ASP A 688 3.34 2.39 -8.58
C ASP A 688 2.28 1.96 -7.56
N TRP A 689 1.41 1.03 -7.95
CA TRP A 689 0.20 0.71 -7.19
C TRP A 689 0.45 0.30 -5.73
N PRO A 690 1.40 -0.59 -5.41
CA PRO A 690 1.70 -0.94 -4.01
C PRO A 690 2.29 0.21 -3.18
N HIS A 691 2.67 1.33 -3.80
CA HIS A 691 3.38 2.43 -3.16
C HIS A 691 2.56 3.73 -3.09
N VAL A 692 1.35 3.76 -3.66
CA VAL A 692 0.44 4.89 -3.50
C VAL A 692 0.12 5.13 -2.02
N GLN A 693 0.02 6.40 -1.63
CA GLN A 693 -0.36 6.81 -0.28
C GLN A 693 -1.79 7.32 -0.30
N LEU A 694 -2.73 6.45 0.08
CA LEU A 694 -4.16 6.74 0.09
C LEU A 694 -4.58 7.76 1.16
N PRO A 695 -4.06 7.68 2.41
CA PRO A 695 -4.47 8.60 3.45
C PRO A 695 -4.23 10.07 3.09
N VAL A 696 -5.20 10.93 3.41
CA VAL A 696 -5.11 12.37 3.16
C VAL A 696 -4.10 12.99 4.14
N THR A 697 -2.94 13.39 3.64
CA THR A 697 -1.96 14.15 4.41
C THR A 697 -2.26 15.64 4.27
N SER A 698 -3.10 16.18 5.15
CA SER A 698 -3.58 17.57 5.05
C SER A 698 -2.43 18.58 5.04
N GLY A 699 -2.27 19.34 3.95
CA GLY A 699 -1.36 20.47 3.81
C GLY A 699 -1.88 21.74 4.49
N GLY A 700 -2.46 21.65 5.70
CA GLY A 700 -2.84 22.83 6.51
C GLY A 700 -3.54 23.96 5.74
N GLY A 701 -4.69 23.70 5.12
CA GLY A 701 -5.61 24.75 4.63
C GLY A 701 -5.08 25.68 3.53
N SER A 702 -3.96 25.38 2.86
CA SER A 702 -3.44 26.17 1.76
C SER A 702 -2.77 25.26 0.74
N PHE A 703 -3.05 25.45 -0.55
CA PHE A 703 -2.20 25.03 -1.67
C PHE A 703 -0.75 25.47 -1.38
N ALA A 704 0.10 24.62 -0.80
CA ALA A 704 1.41 25.04 -0.30
C ALA A 704 2.46 23.92 -0.18
N GLY A 705 2.12 22.66 -0.46
CA GLY A 705 3.13 21.61 -0.49
C GLY A 705 4.03 21.65 -1.73
N PRO A 706 5.08 20.82 -1.69
CA PRO A 706 6.01 20.69 -2.80
C PRO A 706 5.27 20.16 -4.03
N VAL A 707 5.45 20.83 -5.17
CA VAL A 707 5.01 20.34 -6.48
C VAL A 707 6.21 19.80 -7.25
N PRO A 708 6.01 18.85 -8.17
CA PRO A 708 7.07 18.44 -9.08
C PRO A 708 7.60 19.62 -9.89
N PRO A 709 8.90 19.64 -10.22
CA PRO A 709 9.54 20.85 -10.74
C PRO A 709 9.08 21.24 -12.15
N ASP A 710 8.49 20.34 -12.94
CA ASP A 710 8.24 20.66 -14.34
C ASP A 710 7.21 19.79 -15.09
N GLU A 711 6.02 20.31 -15.42
CA GLU A 711 5.06 19.73 -16.42
C GLU A 711 5.45 19.82 -17.90
N PRO A 712 4.99 18.93 -18.79
CA PRO A 712 5.18 19.08 -20.22
C PRO A 712 4.31 20.22 -20.78
N THR A 713 4.82 20.94 -21.78
CA THR A 713 4.08 21.99 -22.46
C THR A 713 3.30 21.43 -23.65
N GLU A 714 2.23 22.11 -24.06
CA GLU A 714 1.48 21.78 -25.29
C GLU A 714 2.38 21.58 -26.51
N SER A 715 3.38 22.46 -26.69
CA SER A 715 4.31 22.34 -27.82
C SER A 715 5.17 21.07 -27.77
N GLN A 716 5.48 20.55 -26.59
CA GLN A 716 6.23 19.30 -26.42
C GLN A 716 5.32 18.09 -26.72
N ILE A 717 4.06 18.14 -26.27
CA ILE A 717 3.04 17.13 -26.53
C ILE A 717 2.75 17.04 -28.03
N GLU A 718 2.50 18.18 -28.69
CA GLU A 718 2.27 18.24 -30.13
C GLU A 718 3.52 17.85 -30.91
N TYR A 719 4.71 18.18 -30.41
CA TYR A 719 5.95 17.68 -31.02
C TYR A 719 5.99 16.15 -31.02
N MET A 720 5.72 15.49 -29.89
CA MET A 720 5.66 14.02 -29.85
C MET A 720 4.60 13.49 -30.79
N ARG A 721 3.42 14.13 -30.86
CA ARG A 721 2.33 13.75 -31.75
C ARG A 721 2.70 13.81 -33.24
N GLU A 722 3.37 14.87 -33.66
CA GLU A 722 3.70 15.13 -35.06
C GLU A 722 4.98 14.40 -35.52
N ASN A 723 5.92 14.16 -34.61
CA ASN A 723 7.26 13.69 -34.97
C ASN A 723 7.50 12.22 -34.63
N PHE A 724 6.87 11.67 -33.58
CA PHE A 724 7.10 10.28 -33.22
C PHE A 724 6.37 9.35 -34.18
N SER A 725 7.11 8.39 -34.73
CA SER A 725 6.58 7.39 -35.64
C SER A 725 5.86 6.25 -34.90
N ILE A 726 4.84 5.65 -35.53
CA ILE A 726 4.23 4.41 -35.02
C ILE A 726 5.31 3.31 -35.06
N PRO A 727 5.60 2.60 -33.95
CA PRO A 727 6.65 1.61 -33.93
C PRO A 727 6.37 0.44 -34.91
N PRO A 728 7.39 -0.07 -35.61
CA PRO A 728 7.24 -1.24 -36.48
C PRO A 728 6.95 -2.51 -35.68
N GLY A 729 6.03 -3.36 -36.15
CA GLY A 729 5.65 -4.62 -35.49
C GLY A 729 4.49 -4.51 -34.50
N VAL A 730 3.96 -3.31 -34.26
CA VAL A 730 2.82 -3.11 -33.36
C VAL A 730 1.53 -3.66 -33.98
N CYS A 731 0.98 -4.66 -33.32
CA CYS A 731 -0.19 -5.41 -33.76
C CYS A 731 -1.46 -4.82 -33.13
N ILE A 732 -2.03 -3.80 -33.75
CA ILE A 732 -3.23 -3.09 -33.25
C ILE A 732 -4.44 -4.03 -33.06
N SER A 733 -4.47 -5.15 -33.77
CA SER A 733 -5.51 -6.19 -33.70
C SER A 733 -5.25 -7.27 -32.64
N ASP A 734 -4.08 -7.30 -32.02
CA ASP A 734 -3.77 -8.15 -30.87
C ASP A 734 -4.13 -7.40 -29.59
N ILE A 735 -5.41 -7.43 -29.30
CA ILE A 735 -6.06 -6.66 -28.24
C ILE A 735 -5.76 -7.27 -26.88
N ASN A 736 -5.61 -8.60 -26.83
CA ASN A 736 -5.26 -9.33 -25.62
C ASN A 736 -3.74 -9.45 -25.40
N SER A 737 -2.95 -8.90 -26.33
CA SER A 737 -1.50 -8.81 -26.17
C SER A 737 -0.80 -10.19 -26.15
N SER A 738 -1.31 -11.17 -26.91
CA SER A 738 -0.81 -12.55 -27.02
C SER A 738 0.23 -12.79 -28.12
N SER A 739 0.65 -11.72 -28.82
CA SER A 739 1.51 -11.74 -30.01
C SER A 739 0.86 -12.43 -31.23
N SER A 740 -0.46 -12.61 -31.22
CA SER A 740 -1.21 -13.14 -32.34
C SER A 740 -2.63 -12.59 -32.36
N THR A 741 -3.11 -12.21 -33.53
CA THR A 741 -4.54 -11.90 -33.72
C THR A 741 -5.30 -13.19 -33.96
N ASP A 742 -6.04 -13.65 -32.96
CA ASP A 742 -6.73 -14.94 -32.97
C ASP A 742 -8.16 -14.91 -32.41
N VAL A 743 -8.67 -16.09 -32.02
CA VAL A 743 -10.03 -16.25 -31.51
C VAL A 743 -10.24 -15.51 -30.18
N ALA A 744 -9.20 -15.38 -29.35
CA ALA A 744 -9.31 -14.68 -28.07
C ALA A 744 -9.47 -13.17 -28.28
N ASP A 745 -8.78 -12.55 -29.25
CA ASP A 745 -9.01 -11.14 -29.62
C ASP A 745 -10.40 -10.93 -30.22
N LEU A 746 -10.81 -11.85 -31.10
CA LEU A 746 -12.16 -11.84 -31.65
C LEU A 746 -13.23 -11.92 -30.54
N LEU A 747 -12.97 -12.71 -29.50
CA LEU A 747 -13.88 -12.84 -28.37
C LEU A 747 -13.92 -11.56 -27.53
N MET A 748 -12.79 -10.83 -27.39
CA MET A 748 -12.76 -9.51 -26.77
C MET A 748 -13.61 -8.48 -27.54
N ILE A 749 -13.53 -8.45 -28.87
CA ILE A 749 -14.39 -7.61 -29.72
C ILE A 749 -15.87 -7.96 -29.52
N ILE A 750 -16.20 -9.25 -29.57
CA ILE A 750 -17.60 -9.70 -29.48
C ILE A 750 -18.19 -9.41 -28.09
N ASN A 751 -17.41 -9.60 -27.02
CA ASN A 751 -17.86 -9.34 -25.66
C ASN A 751 -18.00 -7.84 -25.35
N SER A 752 -17.29 -7.00 -26.08
CA SER A 752 -17.33 -5.54 -25.94
C SER A 752 -18.25 -4.85 -26.97
N TRP A 753 -19.06 -5.61 -27.72
CA TRP A 753 -19.85 -5.09 -28.84
C TRP A 753 -20.86 -4.01 -28.45
N GLY A 754 -20.80 -2.85 -29.11
CA GLY A 754 -21.68 -1.72 -28.89
C GLY A 754 -20.94 -0.42 -28.62
N PRO A 755 -21.64 0.65 -28.19
CA PRO A 755 -21.00 1.88 -27.75
C PRO A 755 -20.02 1.58 -26.64
N CYS A 756 -18.79 2.09 -26.77
CA CYS A 756 -17.84 2.05 -25.66
C CYS A 756 -18.46 2.82 -24.50
N VAL A 757 -18.68 2.13 -23.37
CA VAL A 757 -19.13 2.78 -22.14
C VAL A 757 -18.03 3.74 -21.63
N ASN A 758 -16.78 3.45 -22.00
CA ASN A 758 -15.59 4.22 -21.63
C ASN A 758 -14.55 4.15 -22.77
N ILE A 759 -14.22 5.28 -23.39
CA ILE A 759 -13.30 5.34 -24.53
C ILE A 759 -11.83 5.11 -24.14
N ALA A 760 -11.50 5.23 -22.84
CA ALA A 760 -10.16 4.96 -22.29
C ALA A 760 -9.83 3.48 -22.20
N VAL A 761 -10.87 2.63 -22.09
CA VAL A 761 -10.78 1.21 -21.76
C VAL A 761 -11.68 0.38 -22.67
N CYS A 762 -11.77 0.80 -23.94
CA CYS A 762 -12.48 0.04 -24.96
C CYS A 762 -11.44 -0.68 -25.82
N PRO A 763 -10.80 -1.76 -25.33
CA PRO A 763 -9.74 -2.43 -26.08
C PRO A 763 -10.29 -3.02 -27.40
N GLY A 764 -11.61 -3.22 -27.49
CA GLY A 764 -12.30 -3.61 -28.72
C GLY A 764 -12.53 -2.50 -29.75
N ASP A 765 -12.25 -1.24 -29.46
CA ASP A 765 -12.47 -0.11 -30.36
C ASP A 765 -11.14 0.33 -31.00
N ILE A 766 -10.81 -0.33 -32.11
CA ILE A 766 -9.52 -0.26 -32.78
C ILE A 766 -9.61 0.32 -34.20
N ALA A 767 -10.81 0.61 -34.68
CA ALA A 767 -11.12 1.10 -36.02
C ALA A 767 -12.16 2.23 -35.97
N PRO A 768 -12.27 3.09 -37.01
CA PRO A 768 -11.55 3.11 -38.27
C PRO A 768 -10.12 3.67 -38.14
N ASN A 769 -9.80 4.34 -37.04
CA ASN A 769 -8.46 4.85 -36.76
C ASN A 769 -7.73 3.87 -35.86
N ALA A 770 -6.67 3.26 -36.39
CA ALA A 770 -5.81 2.33 -35.67
C ALA A 770 -5.41 2.86 -34.29
N GLY A 771 -5.81 2.16 -33.22
CA GLY A 771 -5.51 2.48 -31.82
C GLY A 771 -6.31 3.66 -31.23
N VAL A 772 -7.12 4.37 -32.03
CA VAL A 772 -7.91 5.52 -31.57
C VAL A 772 -9.41 5.20 -31.52
N GLY A 773 -9.90 4.33 -32.40
CA GLY A 773 -11.31 3.93 -32.43
C GLY A 773 -12.27 5.03 -32.91
N ASP A 774 -13.58 4.75 -32.92
CA ASP A 774 -14.66 5.74 -33.10
C ASP A 774 -15.61 5.86 -31.89
N GLY A 775 -15.26 5.25 -30.77
CA GLY A 775 -16.07 5.16 -29.57
C GLY A 775 -17.15 4.07 -29.66
N GLN A 776 -17.10 3.18 -30.66
CA GLN A 776 -18.03 2.06 -30.80
C GLN A 776 -17.33 0.80 -31.28
N VAL A 777 -17.38 -0.27 -30.48
CA VAL A 777 -17.03 -1.61 -30.95
C VAL A 777 -18.09 -2.09 -31.91
N ASN A 778 -17.74 -2.08 -33.19
CA ASN A 778 -18.66 -2.32 -34.28
C ASN A 778 -18.05 -3.20 -35.38
N VAL A 779 -18.69 -3.21 -36.55
CA VAL A 779 -18.26 -4.03 -37.68
C VAL A 779 -16.88 -3.60 -38.20
N ALA A 780 -16.50 -2.34 -38.06
CA ALA A 780 -15.19 -1.83 -38.44
C ALA A 780 -14.07 -2.51 -37.64
N ASP A 781 -14.24 -2.65 -36.33
CA ASP A 781 -13.27 -3.27 -35.41
C ASP A 781 -13.17 -4.77 -35.63
N LEU A 782 -14.32 -5.41 -35.82
CA LEU A 782 -14.40 -6.81 -36.20
C LEU A 782 -13.64 -7.08 -37.50
N LEU A 783 -13.79 -6.20 -38.48
CA LEU A 783 -13.07 -6.31 -39.75
C LEU A 783 -11.57 -6.04 -39.58
N ALA A 784 -11.17 -5.15 -38.67
CA ALA A 784 -9.76 -4.92 -38.36
C ALA A 784 -9.09 -6.19 -37.82
N ILE A 785 -9.74 -6.91 -36.91
CA ILE A 785 -9.27 -8.21 -36.39
C ILE A 785 -9.25 -9.29 -37.46
N ILE A 786 -10.35 -9.47 -38.20
CA ILE A 786 -10.45 -10.54 -39.21
C ILE A 786 -9.40 -10.34 -40.32
N ASN A 787 -9.13 -9.10 -40.70
CA ASN A 787 -8.16 -8.81 -41.76
C ASN A 787 -6.71 -8.96 -41.32
N ALA A 788 -6.44 -8.93 -40.01
CA ALA A 788 -5.11 -9.08 -39.42
C ALA A 788 -4.85 -10.47 -38.81
N TRP A 789 -5.73 -11.45 -39.07
CA TRP A 789 -5.67 -12.78 -38.47
C TRP A 789 -4.34 -13.51 -38.67
N GLY A 790 -3.78 -14.01 -37.57
CA GLY A 790 -2.52 -14.75 -37.55
C GLY A 790 -1.47 -14.15 -36.59
N PRO A 791 -0.23 -14.66 -36.62
CA PRO A 791 0.85 -14.11 -35.79
C PRO A 791 1.12 -12.65 -36.18
N CYS A 792 1.31 -11.82 -35.17
CA CYS A 792 1.74 -10.44 -35.34
C CYS A 792 3.13 -10.42 -35.99
N ARG A 793 3.33 -9.54 -36.99
CA ARG A 793 4.53 -9.50 -37.83
C ARG A 793 5.27 -8.20 -37.74
#